data_AF-A0A7K0BLT4-F1
#
_entry.id   AF-A0A7K0BLT4-F1
#
_cell.length_a   1.000
_cell.length_b   1.000
_cell.length_c   1.000
_cell.angle_alpha   90.00
_cell.angle_beta   90.00
_cell.angle_gamma   90.00
#
_symmetry.space_group_name_H-M   'P 1'
#
loop_
_entity.id
_entity.type
_entity.pdbx_description
1 polymer ?
#
loop_
_entity_poly.entity_id
_entity_poly.type
_entity_poly.pdbx_seq_one_letter_code
_entity_poly.pdbx_strand_id
1 'polypeptide(L)'
;MGQRWIRRVTAAVAAASALVLGASLAADAHIERPSYWPLPGPDCSVNPCAGGKVPDARSLASAITTASGGTVRVVCAPDSLKRLEASVKKARTSGYSVRPHDKRSLGAAEAQELLRINRALFARCKYREIQPAVTASGNNDRVVVMPGLYTEPTARAKPTHDKACDPYKLSTGAYSYLGEYMCPNDANLIAVLGRAPGKGADPDPPRLDRHGVPNLGPCVRCNLQLEGSGVSADDVVVDAGDPASGNHGPRKSEKDVGIRADRADGFVLRNVTVRHANEHNIYVLESNGYLLDRFKTFYAGEYGLLTFVEDHGLVQNCEAAGSGDSGLYPGSGAKTNVGRDTRVYPKARYSQEIRYCDSHHNTSGYSGTDGNATWLHHNNFYDNGLGFTTDVFTAAGHPGFPQQGDLVENNHFYSNNFNPYLPDSDVVPTVPVPVGTGMWIAGGNDNIVRDNRFSDNWRRGAMLFAVPDAFVCGPDSKPMPGCDPAKLSTSHRNAFHGNTMTGNGVDFWWDAFPANTGNCWWNNGKATTAPAFLPNCADGRLLWASVGLGDIANEAELLVCMSDLKPGGPCPWFKSPARPANSTAAAPRPVAGGKDDHPHDHGKGLRIDDALLAEVTCHSWTEANTDQRRNLMTKMQVFMGGQIDQPGARGATLTLQKATRTLDNACRLPAAGPFKLYKLYARTAAFTAQP
;
A
#
# COMPACT_ATOMS: atom_id res chain seq x y z
N MET A 1 -15.15 13.67 63.50
CA MET A 1 -13.80 13.47 62.93
C MET A 1 -13.78 13.16 61.41
N GLY A 2 -14.87 13.39 60.65
CA GLY A 2 -15.00 12.88 59.27
C GLY A 2 -14.62 13.81 58.11
N GLN A 3 -14.51 15.14 58.31
CA GLN A 3 -14.34 16.08 57.18
C GLN A 3 -12.88 16.51 56.90
N ARG A 4 -11.96 16.35 57.85
CA ARG A 4 -10.53 16.68 57.65
C ARG A 4 -9.73 15.54 56.99
N TRP A 5 -10.23 14.30 57.05
CA TRP A 5 -9.58 13.14 56.43
C TRP A 5 -9.90 13.05 54.93
N ILE A 6 -11.14 13.39 54.53
CA ILE A 6 -11.59 13.39 53.14
C ILE A 6 -10.84 14.43 52.28
N ARG A 7 -10.50 15.59 52.85
CA ARG A 7 -9.71 16.64 52.15
C ARG A 7 -8.23 16.29 51.95
N ARG A 8 -7.64 15.41 52.78
CA ARG A 8 -6.24 14.99 52.62
C ARG A 8 -6.10 13.83 51.62
N VAL A 9 -7.12 12.97 51.50
CA VAL A 9 -7.16 11.89 50.49
C VAL A 9 -7.46 12.44 49.10
N THR A 10 -8.31 13.46 48.96
CA THR A 10 -8.60 14.09 47.65
C THR A 10 -7.42 14.89 47.09
N ALA A 11 -6.59 15.52 47.92
CA ALA A 11 -5.38 16.21 47.46
C ALA A 11 -4.27 15.22 47.02
N ALA A 12 -4.15 14.06 47.67
CA ALA A 12 -3.19 13.03 47.29
C ALA A 12 -3.60 12.26 46.02
N VAL A 13 -4.90 12.04 45.80
CA VAL A 13 -5.42 11.44 44.56
C VAL A 13 -5.37 12.42 43.39
N ALA A 14 -5.60 13.72 43.61
CA ALA A 14 -5.44 14.73 42.56
C ALA A 14 -3.99 14.92 42.12
N ALA A 15 -3.01 14.81 43.03
CA ALA A 15 -1.59 14.85 42.69
C ALA A 15 -1.10 13.56 42.01
N ALA A 16 -1.67 12.39 42.36
CA ALA A 16 -1.38 11.13 41.67
C ALA A 16 -1.99 11.09 40.26
N SER A 17 -3.17 11.68 40.04
CA SER A 17 -3.76 11.81 38.70
C SER A 17 -3.02 12.83 37.83
N ALA A 18 -2.47 13.91 38.41
CA ALA A 18 -1.65 14.89 37.68
C ALA A 18 -0.23 14.38 37.34
N LEU A 19 0.32 13.44 38.11
CA LEU A 19 1.60 12.77 37.80
C LEU A 19 1.45 11.54 36.89
N VAL A 20 0.24 10.97 36.76
CA VAL A 20 -0.10 10.00 35.70
C VAL A 20 -0.50 10.69 34.38
N LEU A 21 -0.86 11.97 34.41
CA LEU A 21 -1.08 12.81 33.23
C LEU A 21 0.19 13.53 32.72
N GLY A 22 1.36 13.21 33.28
CA GLY A 22 2.65 13.84 32.95
C GLY A 22 3.61 13.00 32.10
N ALA A 23 3.20 11.82 31.62
CA ALA A 23 4.03 10.95 30.78
C ALA A 23 3.19 10.13 29.78
N SER A 24 2.30 10.79 29.04
CA SER A 24 1.79 10.23 27.79
C SER A 24 2.78 10.56 26.68
N LEU A 25 3.85 9.77 26.58
CA LEU A 25 4.73 9.78 25.41
C LEU A 25 3.90 9.23 24.24
N ALA A 26 3.46 10.16 23.40
CA ALA A 26 2.84 9.89 22.11
C ALA A 26 3.82 9.08 21.27
N ALA A 27 3.31 8.01 20.67
CA ALA A 27 4.05 7.06 19.86
C ALA A 27 3.45 7.12 18.46
N ASP A 28 4.23 7.58 17.51
CA ASP A 28 3.75 8.20 16.29
C ASP A 28 4.41 7.63 15.05
N ALA A 29 3.75 6.64 14.49
CA ALA A 29 4.23 5.99 13.28
C ALA A 29 3.89 6.83 12.05
N HIS A 30 4.37 6.39 10.89
CA HIS A 30 3.69 6.66 9.62
C HIS A 30 2.35 5.92 9.57
N ILE A 31 1.47 6.34 10.49
CA ILE A 31 0.05 6.10 10.44
C ILE A 31 -0.45 6.99 9.29
N GLU A 32 -1.16 6.39 8.33
CA GLU A 32 -1.84 7.17 7.30
C GLU A 32 -2.76 8.16 8.00
N ARG A 33 -2.55 9.46 7.74
CA ARG A 33 -3.44 10.48 8.30
C ARG A 33 -4.85 10.22 7.80
N PRO A 34 -5.90 10.56 8.58
CA PRO A 34 -7.24 10.62 8.04
C PRO A 34 -7.28 11.51 6.80
N SER A 35 -7.51 10.89 5.65
CA SER A 35 -7.31 11.52 4.34
C SER A 35 -8.63 11.68 3.59
N TYR A 36 -8.61 12.49 2.54
CA TYR A 36 -9.78 12.92 1.78
C TYR A 36 -9.56 12.73 0.29
N TRP A 37 -10.60 12.31 -0.43
CA TRP A 37 -10.55 12.31 -1.88
C TRP A 37 -10.47 13.75 -2.39
N PRO A 38 -9.58 14.07 -3.32
CA PRO A 38 -9.61 15.37 -3.98
C PRO A 38 -10.91 15.52 -4.78
N LEU A 39 -11.33 16.77 -5.00
CA LEU A 39 -12.44 17.03 -5.93
C LEU A 39 -12.01 16.67 -7.36
N PRO A 40 -12.91 16.08 -8.17
CA PRO A 40 -12.53 15.55 -9.48
C PRO A 40 -12.20 16.63 -10.52
N GLY A 41 -12.57 17.89 -10.29
CA GLY A 41 -12.26 18.99 -11.21
C GLY A 41 -10.77 19.38 -11.20
N PRO A 42 -10.24 19.94 -12.30
CA PRO A 42 -8.88 20.45 -12.33
C PRO A 42 -8.75 21.76 -11.52
N ASP A 43 -7.55 22.01 -10.98
CA ASP A 43 -7.16 23.30 -10.43
C ASP A 43 -6.56 24.19 -11.52
N CYS A 44 -7.34 25.16 -11.99
CA CYS A 44 -6.93 26.12 -13.01
C CYS A 44 -6.35 27.43 -12.45
N SER A 45 -6.00 27.49 -11.15
CA SER A 45 -5.20 28.59 -10.60
C SER A 45 -3.75 28.56 -11.10
N VAL A 46 -3.33 27.42 -11.66
CA VAL A 46 -2.04 27.21 -12.34
C VAL A 46 -2.26 26.96 -13.83
N ASN A 47 -1.25 27.26 -14.65
CA ASN A 47 -1.27 27.02 -16.09
C ASN A 47 -0.08 26.13 -16.50
N PRO A 48 -0.32 24.97 -17.15
CA PRO A 48 -1.62 24.36 -17.42
C PRO A 48 -2.38 24.00 -16.13
N CYS A 49 -3.71 23.85 -16.20
CA CYS A 49 -4.50 23.40 -15.04
C CYS A 49 -3.97 22.05 -14.53
N ALA A 50 -3.96 21.85 -13.22
CA ALA A 50 -3.50 20.61 -12.59
C ALA A 50 -4.67 19.66 -12.28
N GLY A 51 -4.44 18.36 -12.44
CA GLY A 51 -5.42 17.32 -12.13
C GLY A 51 -6.64 17.27 -13.05
N GLY A 52 -7.68 16.56 -12.60
CA GLY A 52 -8.93 16.31 -13.33
C GLY A 52 -8.83 15.34 -14.50
N LYS A 53 -7.63 14.79 -14.73
CA LYS A 53 -7.31 13.73 -15.69
C LYS A 53 -5.92 13.18 -15.39
N VAL A 54 -5.61 12.03 -15.98
CA VAL A 54 -4.23 11.53 -16.05
C VAL A 54 -3.37 12.55 -16.82
N PRO A 55 -2.22 12.99 -16.28
CA PRO A 55 -1.33 13.93 -16.97
C PRO A 55 -0.55 13.25 -18.11
N ASP A 56 -0.26 14.01 -19.16
CA ASP A 56 0.60 13.57 -20.25
C ASP A 56 2.08 13.78 -19.88
N ALA A 57 2.90 12.73 -19.93
CA ALA A 57 4.35 12.86 -19.72
C ALA A 57 5.00 13.66 -20.86
N ARG A 58 5.71 14.74 -20.49
CA ARG A 58 6.52 15.52 -21.45
C ARG A 58 7.71 14.69 -21.92
N SER A 59 8.03 14.76 -23.22
CA SER A 59 9.17 14.02 -23.80
C SER A 59 10.52 14.42 -23.18
N LEU A 60 11.50 13.53 -23.11
CA LEU A 60 12.85 13.87 -22.63
C LEU A 60 13.52 14.94 -23.49
N ALA A 61 13.30 14.91 -24.81
CA ALA A 61 13.84 15.91 -25.74
C ALA A 61 13.39 17.33 -25.41
N SER A 62 12.15 17.53 -24.94
CA SER A 62 11.67 18.87 -24.56
C SER A 62 12.37 19.45 -23.32
N ALA A 63 13.10 18.64 -22.53
CA ALA A 63 13.87 19.11 -21.37
C ALA A 63 15.04 20.03 -21.76
N ILE A 64 15.55 19.88 -22.99
CA ILE A 64 16.69 20.66 -23.46
C ILE A 64 16.26 21.84 -24.36
N THR A 65 14.99 21.90 -24.75
CA THR A 65 14.42 23.05 -25.45
C THR A 65 14.03 24.14 -24.45
N THR A 66 14.07 25.40 -24.85
CA THR A 66 13.54 26.51 -24.05
C THR A 66 12.01 26.42 -24.06
N ALA A 67 11.44 25.61 -23.17
CA ALA A 67 10.00 25.47 -23.08
C ALA A 67 9.39 26.72 -22.41
N SER A 68 8.32 27.27 -22.99
CA SER A 68 7.47 28.25 -22.32
C SER A 68 6.65 27.53 -21.24
N GLY A 69 6.80 27.93 -19.97
CA GLY A 69 5.86 27.56 -18.91
C GLY A 69 6.40 26.72 -17.74
N GLY A 70 7.69 26.41 -17.67
CA GLY A 70 8.29 25.73 -16.50
C GLY A 70 9.82 25.66 -16.56
N THR A 71 10.45 25.47 -15.40
CA THR A 71 11.91 25.36 -15.23
C THR A 71 12.35 23.91 -15.23
N VAL A 72 13.40 23.59 -15.99
CA VAL A 72 14.05 22.28 -15.96
C VAL A 72 15.24 22.32 -15.00
N ARG A 73 15.22 21.44 -13.99
CA ARG A 73 16.31 21.24 -13.03
C ARG A 73 16.96 19.91 -13.29
N VAL A 74 18.27 19.92 -13.49
CA VAL A 74 19.03 18.70 -13.82
C VAL A 74 19.86 18.27 -12.61
N VAL A 75 19.67 17.01 -12.22
CA VAL A 75 20.42 16.31 -11.18
C VAL A 75 21.38 15.34 -11.85
N CYS A 76 22.67 15.35 -11.48
CA CYS A 76 23.65 14.42 -12.07
C CYS A 76 24.77 14.04 -11.10
N ALA A 77 25.26 12.81 -11.25
CA ALA A 77 26.52 12.36 -10.68
C ALA A 77 27.70 12.77 -11.61
N PRO A 78 28.94 12.85 -11.10
CA PRO A 78 30.11 13.15 -11.94
C PRO A 78 30.30 12.19 -13.12
N ASP A 79 29.86 10.93 -12.98
CA ASP A 79 30.02 9.88 -13.97
C ASP A 79 28.73 9.54 -14.76
N SER A 80 27.69 10.37 -14.66
CA SER A 80 26.39 10.09 -15.28
C SER A 80 26.46 9.85 -16.80
N LEU A 81 27.27 10.61 -17.54
CA LEU A 81 27.44 10.39 -18.97
C LEU A 81 28.14 9.06 -19.29
N LYS A 82 29.13 8.67 -18.47
CA LYS A 82 29.82 7.39 -18.63
C LYS A 82 28.87 6.21 -18.39
N ARG A 83 28.01 6.31 -17.37
CA ARG A 83 26.96 5.32 -17.08
C ARG A 83 25.97 5.22 -18.25
N LEU A 84 25.54 6.35 -18.78
CA LEU A 84 24.66 6.38 -19.94
C LEU A 84 25.30 5.71 -21.16
N GLU A 85 26.54 6.05 -21.51
CA GLU A 85 27.24 5.47 -22.65
C GLU A 85 27.34 3.94 -22.54
N ALA A 86 27.62 3.42 -21.33
CA ALA A 86 27.62 1.99 -21.05
C ALA A 86 26.22 1.37 -21.21
N SER A 87 25.18 2.03 -20.69
CA SER A 87 23.78 1.59 -20.80
C SER A 87 23.31 1.56 -22.25
N VAL A 88 23.58 2.61 -23.02
CA VAL A 88 23.29 2.69 -24.46
C VAL A 88 23.99 1.57 -25.22
N LYS A 89 25.28 1.33 -24.94
CA LYS A 89 26.03 0.22 -25.57
C LYS A 89 25.35 -1.12 -25.27
N LYS A 90 25.03 -1.40 -24.00
CA LYS A 90 24.34 -2.63 -23.57
C LYS A 90 22.98 -2.78 -24.24
N ALA A 91 22.18 -1.72 -24.26
CA ALA A 91 20.84 -1.71 -24.84
C ALA A 91 20.84 -1.95 -26.35
N ARG A 92 21.87 -1.48 -27.07
CA ARG A 92 22.05 -1.74 -28.49
C ARG A 92 22.52 -3.16 -28.80
N THR A 93 23.34 -3.77 -27.94
CA THR A 93 23.89 -5.12 -28.16
C THR A 93 22.98 -6.23 -27.66
N SER A 94 22.31 -6.02 -26.54
CA SER A 94 21.64 -7.07 -25.76
C SER A 94 20.20 -6.73 -25.39
N GLY A 95 19.75 -5.52 -25.72
CA GLY A 95 18.47 -4.98 -25.29
C GLY A 95 18.47 -4.52 -23.83
N TYR A 96 17.32 -4.06 -23.38
CA TYR A 96 17.06 -3.65 -22.00
C TYR A 96 15.64 -4.07 -21.61
N SER A 97 15.38 -4.22 -20.32
CA SER A 97 14.06 -4.62 -19.82
C SER A 97 13.38 -3.43 -19.16
N VAL A 98 12.18 -3.09 -19.63
CA VAL A 98 11.30 -2.15 -18.91
C VAL A 98 10.76 -2.84 -17.65
N ARG A 99 10.40 -4.12 -17.81
CA ARG A 99 9.96 -5.06 -16.79
C ARG A 99 10.27 -6.49 -17.26
N PRO A 100 10.20 -7.54 -16.43
CA PRO A 100 10.57 -8.90 -16.79
C PRO A 100 9.93 -9.42 -18.09
N HIS A 101 8.66 -9.09 -18.33
CA HIS A 101 7.93 -9.52 -19.54
C HIS A 101 7.94 -8.50 -20.68
N ASP A 102 8.76 -7.46 -20.60
CA ASP A 102 8.92 -6.45 -21.66
C ASP A 102 10.40 -6.12 -21.86
N LYS A 103 11.00 -6.85 -22.81
CA LYS A 103 12.37 -6.63 -23.26
C LYS A 103 12.35 -5.90 -24.60
N ARG A 104 13.10 -4.80 -24.66
CA ARG A 104 13.18 -3.90 -25.82
C ARG A 104 14.61 -3.82 -26.33
N SER A 105 14.77 -3.28 -27.53
CA SER A 105 16.07 -2.94 -28.13
C SER A 105 16.14 -1.44 -28.37
N LEU A 106 17.36 -0.90 -28.48
CA LEU A 106 17.57 0.52 -28.74
C LEU A 106 18.15 0.73 -30.14
N GLY A 107 17.44 1.49 -30.98
CA GLY A 107 17.88 1.83 -32.33
C GLY A 107 19.11 2.75 -32.35
N ALA A 108 19.86 2.75 -33.46
CA ALA A 108 21.04 3.61 -33.60
C ALA A 108 20.69 5.12 -33.53
N ALA A 109 19.60 5.53 -34.18
CA ALA A 109 19.13 6.92 -34.16
C ALA A 109 18.64 7.33 -32.75
N GLU A 110 17.87 6.47 -32.09
CA GLU A 110 17.40 6.70 -30.71
C GLU A 110 18.57 6.81 -29.73
N ALA A 111 19.58 5.95 -29.87
CA ALA A 111 20.80 6.01 -29.08
C ALA A 111 21.58 7.31 -29.28
N GLN A 112 21.75 7.76 -30.53
CA GLN A 112 22.41 9.03 -30.84
C GLN A 112 21.65 10.21 -30.23
N GLU A 113 20.31 10.20 -30.34
CA GLU A 113 19.47 11.25 -29.79
C GLU A 113 19.50 11.28 -28.26
N LEU A 114 19.44 10.11 -27.62
CA LEU A 114 19.52 9.99 -26.16
C LEU A 114 20.86 10.52 -25.62
N LEU A 115 21.97 10.19 -26.28
CA LEU A 115 23.30 10.72 -25.94
C LEU A 115 23.38 12.23 -26.15
N ARG A 116 22.82 12.75 -27.26
CA ARG A 116 22.78 14.20 -27.54
C ARG A 116 22.00 14.95 -26.46
N ILE A 117 20.81 14.48 -26.11
CA ILE A 117 19.97 15.08 -25.06
C ILE A 117 20.71 15.08 -23.72
N ASN A 118 21.27 13.94 -23.32
CA ASN A 118 21.94 13.82 -22.03
C ASN A 118 23.23 14.65 -21.94
N ARG A 119 23.99 14.83 -23.02
CA ARG A 119 25.13 15.76 -23.04
C ARG A 119 24.69 17.20 -22.78
N ALA A 120 23.57 17.61 -23.37
CA ALA A 120 22.98 18.93 -23.13
C ALA A 120 22.42 19.07 -21.71
N LEU A 121 21.82 18.01 -21.14
CA LEU A 121 21.38 17.99 -19.74
C LEU A 121 22.57 18.09 -18.78
N PHE A 122 23.63 17.33 -19.02
CA PHE A 122 24.83 17.36 -18.17
C PHE A 122 25.46 18.75 -18.08
N ALA A 123 25.50 19.48 -19.21
CA ALA A 123 25.97 20.87 -19.24
C ALA A 123 25.09 21.84 -18.43
N ARG A 124 23.84 21.46 -18.13
CA ARG A 124 22.87 22.23 -17.31
C ARG A 124 22.74 21.69 -15.88
N CYS A 125 23.52 20.66 -15.52
CA CYS A 125 23.45 20.05 -14.21
C CYS A 125 23.86 21.04 -13.11
N LYS A 126 22.93 21.27 -12.17
CA LYS A 126 23.13 22.17 -11.02
C LYS A 126 22.94 21.47 -9.68
N TYR A 127 22.39 20.27 -9.68
CA TYR A 127 22.05 19.53 -8.47
C TYR A 127 22.79 18.20 -8.43
N ARG A 128 23.19 17.78 -7.23
CA ARG A 128 23.79 16.46 -6.95
C ARG A 128 22.84 15.50 -6.23
N GLU A 129 21.76 16.05 -5.71
CA GLU A 129 20.70 15.38 -4.97
C GLU A 129 19.35 15.78 -5.57
N ILE A 130 18.37 14.88 -5.52
CA ILE A 130 17.04 15.04 -6.08
C ILE A 130 16.17 15.94 -5.19
N GLN A 131 16.19 15.75 -3.87
CA GLN A 131 15.39 16.52 -2.93
C GLN A 131 15.64 18.04 -3.06
N PRO A 132 16.88 18.57 -3.11
CA PRO A 132 17.09 20.01 -3.33
C PRO A 132 16.55 20.52 -4.67
N ALA A 133 16.56 19.69 -5.72
CA ALA A 133 15.96 20.05 -7.01
C ALA A 133 14.43 20.11 -6.92
N VAL A 134 13.82 19.15 -6.22
CA VAL A 134 12.37 19.16 -5.94
C VAL A 134 11.99 20.38 -5.11
N THR A 135 12.69 20.65 -4.00
CA THR A 135 12.45 21.81 -3.14
C THR A 135 12.55 23.12 -3.91
N ALA A 136 13.49 23.24 -4.85
CA ALA A 136 13.61 24.45 -5.66
C ALA A 136 12.53 24.58 -6.75
N SER A 137 11.82 23.51 -7.09
CA SER A 137 10.83 23.48 -8.17
C SER A 137 9.52 24.18 -7.79
N GLY A 138 8.87 24.76 -8.80
CA GLY A 138 7.52 25.32 -8.74
C GLY A 138 6.48 24.48 -9.50
N ASN A 139 5.32 25.07 -9.77
CA ASN A 139 4.28 24.46 -10.60
C ASN A 139 4.77 24.26 -12.04
N ASN A 140 4.40 23.14 -12.65
CA ASN A 140 4.76 22.75 -14.02
C ASN A 140 6.28 22.67 -14.30
N ASP A 141 7.12 22.74 -13.27
CA ASP A 141 8.56 22.51 -13.39
C ASP A 141 8.86 21.04 -13.70
N ARG A 142 10.13 20.76 -14.00
CA ARG A 142 10.62 19.41 -14.30
C ARG A 142 11.94 19.17 -13.57
N VAL A 143 12.06 18.00 -12.94
CA VAL A 143 13.32 17.48 -12.40
C VAL A 143 13.76 16.31 -13.27
N VAL A 144 14.89 16.47 -13.95
CA VAL A 144 15.49 15.43 -14.79
C VAL A 144 16.72 14.88 -14.09
N VAL A 145 16.69 13.60 -13.78
CA VAL A 145 17.74 12.89 -13.05
C VAL A 145 18.56 12.06 -14.05
N MET A 146 19.85 12.34 -14.12
CA MET A 146 20.74 11.62 -15.01
C MET A 146 21.15 10.26 -14.44
N PRO A 147 21.67 9.32 -15.26
CA PRO A 147 22.07 8.01 -14.77
C PRO A 147 23.00 8.08 -13.55
N GLY A 148 22.69 7.33 -12.50
CA GLY A 148 23.37 7.43 -11.21
C GLY A 148 22.65 6.69 -10.09
N LEU A 149 23.33 6.60 -8.95
CA LEU A 149 22.79 6.14 -7.67
C LEU A 149 22.65 7.37 -6.76
N TYR A 150 21.47 7.56 -6.21
CA TYR A 150 21.09 8.72 -5.42
C TYR A 150 20.63 8.28 -4.04
N THR A 151 21.45 8.58 -3.04
CA THR A 151 21.18 8.25 -1.63
C THR A 151 20.72 9.46 -0.81
N GLU A 152 20.73 10.67 -1.38
CA GLU A 152 20.27 11.90 -0.73
C GLU A 152 20.88 12.14 0.67
N PRO A 153 22.23 12.25 0.80
CA PRO A 153 22.90 12.43 2.10
C PRO A 153 22.36 13.61 2.94
N THR A 154 21.89 14.68 2.31
CA THR A 154 21.29 15.82 3.02
C THR A 154 19.95 15.44 3.67
N ALA A 155 19.14 14.63 2.99
CA ALA A 155 17.88 14.12 3.54
C ALA A 155 18.14 13.05 4.61
N ARG A 156 19.07 12.12 4.37
CA ARG A 156 19.48 11.09 5.35
C ARG A 156 20.06 11.68 6.64
N ALA A 157 20.72 12.84 6.55
CA ALA A 157 21.26 13.51 7.72
C ALA A 157 20.18 14.15 8.63
N LYS A 158 18.93 14.25 8.16
CA LYS A 158 17.81 14.66 9.01
C LYS A 158 17.40 13.49 9.91
N PRO A 159 17.11 13.73 11.19
CA PRO A 159 16.54 12.68 12.04
C PRO A 159 15.27 12.11 11.41
N THR A 160 14.99 10.85 11.70
CA THR A 160 13.71 10.20 11.40
C THR A 160 12.97 10.08 12.73
N HIS A 161 11.68 10.42 12.74
CA HIS A 161 10.88 10.56 13.96
C HIS A 161 11.43 11.62 14.91
N ASP A 162 11.83 12.76 14.34
CA ASP A 162 12.31 13.91 15.09
C ASP A 162 11.23 14.40 16.05
N LYS A 163 11.55 14.45 17.34
CA LYS A 163 10.66 15.01 18.38
C LYS A 163 10.29 16.47 18.11
N ALA A 164 11.10 17.19 17.34
CA ALA A 164 10.77 18.56 16.90
C ALA A 164 9.53 18.60 15.99
N CYS A 165 9.16 17.49 15.37
CA CYS A 165 8.00 17.36 14.48
C CYS A 165 6.74 16.87 15.20
N ASP A 166 6.85 16.42 16.47
CA ASP A 166 5.72 15.99 17.32
C ASP A 166 4.54 16.99 17.38
N PRO A 167 4.77 18.32 17.44
CA PRO A 167 3.67 19.29 17.51
C PRO A 167 2.75 19.29 16.28
N TYR A 168 3.16 18.67 15.16
CA TYR A 168 2.37 18.61 13.93
C TYR A 168 1.60 17.31 13.73
N LYS A 169 1.59 16.45 14.74
CA LYS A 169 0.90 15.17 14.70
C LYS A 169 -0.56 15.32 15.10
N LEU A 170 -1.41 14.51 14.50
CA LEU A 170 -2.84 14.45 14.78
C LEU A 170 -3.11 13.63 16.03
N SER A 171 -4.34 13.67 16.54
CA SER A 171 -4.78 12.85 17.68
C SER A 171 -4.59 11.34 17.47
N THR A 172 -4.50 10.91 16.21
CA THR A 172 -4.20 9.53 15.79
C THR A 172 -2.72 9.16 15.89
N GLY A 173 -1.83 10.13 16.10
CA GLY A 173 -0.37 9.98 16.01
C GLY A 173 0.19 10.10 14.59
N ALA A 174 -0.67 10.23 13.57
CA ALA A 174 -0.26 10.44 12.19
C ALA A 174 0.29 11.86 11.95
N TYR A 175 1.24 12.02 11.02
CA TYR A 175 1.62 13.34 10.55
C TYR A 175 0.48 14.02 9.79
N SER A 176 0.13 15.24 10.22
CA SER A 176 -0.74 16.10 9.42
C SER A 176 -0.05 16.51 8.12
N TYR A 177 -0.81 17.01 7.14
CA TYR A 177 -0.20 17.62 5.95
C TYR A 177 0.75 18.78 6.30
N LEU A 178 0.40 19.57 7.33
CA LEU A 178 1.29 20.61 7.83
C LEU A 178 2.60 20.03 8.36
N GLY A 179 2.55 18.89 9.06
CA GLY A 179 3.74 18.18 9.52
C GLY A 179 4.64 17.73 8.38
N GLU A 180 4.08 17.09 7.36
CA GLU A 180 4.83 16.72 6.15
C GLU A 180 5.44 17.96 5.47
N TYR A 181 4.75 19.11 5.51
CA TYR A 181 5.26 20.36 4.96
C TYR A 181 6.38 21.01 5.76
N MET A 182 6.30 20.99 7.07
CA MET A 182 7.31 21.59 7.94
C MET A 182 8.51 20.67 8.15
N CYS A 183 8.30 19.35 8.08
CA CYS A 183 9.29 18.30 8.29
C CYS A 183 9.41 17.32 7.10
N PRO A 184 9.66 17.81 5.87
CA PRO A 184 9.56 17.00 4.65
C PRO A 184 10.51 15.81 4.62
N ASN A 185 11.68 15.91 5.26
CA ASN A 185 12.69 14.86 5.27
C ASN A 185 12.82 14.14 6.62
N ASP A 186 11.84 14.28 7.51
CA ASP A 186 11.78 13.43 8.70
C ASP A 186 11.62 11.97 8.27
N ALA A 187 10.54 11.67 7.58
CA ALA A 187 10.22 10.35 7.03
C ALA A 187 10.81 10.06 5.65
N ASN A 188 10.80 11.09 4.81
CA ASN A 188 10.89 10.92 3.37
C ASN A 188 12.31 11.23 2.90
N LEU A 189 12.88 10.34 2.09
CA LEU A 189 14.12 10.62 1.39
C LEU A 189 13.92 11.75 0.37
N ILE A 190 12.82 11.68 -0.39
CA ILE A 190 12.38 12.73 -1.32
C ILE A 190 10.89 13.04 -1.06
N ALA A 191 10.57 14.29 -0.73
CA ALA A 191 9.22 14.80 -0.54
C ALA A 191 8.86 15.84 -1.62
N VAL A 192 7.86 15.49 -2.42
CA VAL A 192 7.18 16.33 -3.40
C VAL A 192 5.87 16.82 -2.77
N LEU A 193 5.90 18.02 -2.21
CA LEU A 193 4.71 18.63 -1.61
C LEU A 193 4.09 19.60 -2.61
N GLY A 194 2.94 19.18 -3.16
CA GLY A 194 2.30 19.83 -4.28
C GLY A 194 1.63 21.15 -3.94
N ARG A 195 1.16 21.32 -2.69
CA ARG A 195 0.44 22.51 -2.23
C ARG A 195 1.09 23.16 -1.01
N ALA A 196 0.92 24.46 -0.85
CA ALA A 196 1.21 25.07 0.45
C ALA A 196 0.14 24.64 1.47
N PRO A 197 0.43 24.65 2.78
CA PRO A 197 -0.61 24.50 3.80
C PRO A 197 -1.66 25.62 3.65
N GLY A 198 -2.93 25.28 3.86
CA GLY A 198 -4.00 26.26 3.95
C GLY A 198 -3.88 27.15 5.20
N LYS A 199 -4.74 28.16 5.29
CA LYS A 199 -4.76 29.09 6.44
C LYS A 199 -5.40 28.51 7.71
N GLY A 200 -6.04 27.35 7.63
CA GLY A 200 -6.73 26.67 8.72
C GLY A 200 -6.09 25.32 9.07
N ALA A 201 -6.68 24.61 10.02
CA ALA A 201 -6.25 23.28 10.46
C ALA A 201 -7.18 22.19 9.91
N ASP A 202 -6.61 21.07 9.47
CA ASP A 202 -7.38 19.93 9.00
C ASP A 202 -8.27 19.39 10.14
N PRO A 203 -9.52 18.96 9.84
CA PRO A 203 -10.43 18.46 10.85
C PRO A 203 -9.84 17.26 11.57
N ASP A 204 -9.77 17.36 12.89
CA ASP A 204 -9.38 16.27 13.80
C ASP A 204 -10.39 16.23 14.96
N PRO A 205 -11.30 15.24 15.01
CA PRO A 205 -11.39 14.07 14.13
C PRO A 205 -11.83 14.44 12.69
N PRO A 206 -11.57 13.56 11.72
CA PRO A 206 -11.95 13.78 10.33
C PRO A 206 -13.47 13.89 10.10
N ARG A 207 -13.87 14.51 8.98
CA ARG A 207 -15.29 14.64 8.59
C ARG A 207 -15.84 13.31 8.06
N LEU A 208 -17.15 13.11 8.22
CA LEU A 208 -17.88 12.01 7.60
C LEU A 208 -17.80 12.03 6.07
N ASP A 209 -18.03 13.21 5.49
CA ASP A 209 -17.88 13.41 4.06
C ASP A 209 -16.40 13.65 3.75
N ARG A 210 -15.85 12.72 2.97
CA ARG A 210 -14.44 12.62 2.64
C ARG A 210 -14.11 13.24 1.29
N HIS A 211 -15.11 13.80 0.61
CA HIS A 211 -14.89 14.52 -0.65
C HIS A 211 -14.40 15.95 -0.39
N GLY A 212 -13.31 16.30 -1.07
CA GLY A 212 -12.70 17.62 -0.97
C GLY A 212 -11.74 17.71 0.21
N VAL A 213 -10.45 17.70 -0.11
CA VAL A 213 -9.37 17.89 0.85
C VAL A 213 -9.56 19.21 1.62
N PRO A 214 -9.65 19.18 2.96
CA PRO A 214 -9.84 20.38 3.78
C PRO A 214 -8.57 21.23 3.80
N ASN A 215 -8.73 22.54 4.06
CA ASN A 215 -7.67 23.54 4.10
C ASN A 215 -6.65 23.41 2.96
N LEU A 216 -7.16 23.12 1.77
CA LEU A 216 -6.35 23.00 0.57
C LEU A 216 -5.72 24.36 0.24
N GLY A 217 -4.41 24.47 0.40
CA GLY A 217 -3.68 25.67 -0.01
C GLY A 217 -3.42 25.70 -1.53
N PRO A 218 -2.81 26.80 -2.02
CA PRO A 218 -2.51 26.96 -3.43
C PRO A 218 -1.49 25.92 -3.91
N CYS A 219 -1.60 25.53 -5.18
CA CYS A 219 -0.57 24.77 -5.87
C CYS A 219 0.77 25.50 -5.82
N VAL A 220 1.82 24.80 -5.36
CA VAL A 220 3.21 25.26 -5.38
C VAL A 220 4.12 24.35 -6.20
N ARG A 221 3.76 23.07 -6.37
CA ARG A 221 4.46 22.07 -7.20
C ARG A 221 3.49 21.11 -7.92
N CYS A 222 2.31 21.59 -8.28
CA CYS A 222 1.40 20.83 -9.14
C CYS A 222 1.96 20.72 -10.57
N ASN A 223 1.57 19.69 -11.33
CA ASN A 223 2.12 19.36 -12.65
C ASN A 223 3.64 19.13 -12.68
N LEU A 224 4.26 18.82 -11.54
CA LEU A 224 5.68 18.48 -11.47
C LEU A 224 5.93 17.15 -12.18
N GLN A 225 6.95 17.12 -13.04
CA GLN A 225 7.45 15.89 -13.64
C GLN A 225 8.85 15.58 -13.11
N LEU A 226 9.00 14.44 -12.43
CA LEU A 226 10.26 13.89 -11.97
C LEU A 226 10.60 12.66 -12.81
N GLU A 227 11.73 12.66 -13.52
CA GLU A 227 12.08 11.51 -14.36
C GLU A 227 13.58 11.23 -14.50
N GLY A 228 13.90 9.97 -14.76
CA GLY A 228 15.24 9.55 -15.17
C GLY A 228 15.48 9.75 -16.67
N SER A 229 16.68 10.20 -17.05
CA SER A 229 17.08 10.45 -18.45
C SER A 229 17.84 9.29 -19.12
N GLY A 230 17.96 8.15 -18.43
CA GLY A 230 18.61 6.94 -18.94
C GLY A 230 17.79 6.18 -20.00
N VAL A 231 18.37 5.09 -20.50
CA VAL A 231 17.68 4.14 -21.39
C VAL A 231 16.49 3.49 -20.69
N SER A 232 16.66 3.19 -19.40
CA SER A 232 15.63 2.51 -18.57
C SER A 232 15.69 2.97 -17.12
N ALA A 233 14.71 2.54 -16.33
CA ALA A 233 14.65 2.78 -14.89
C ALA A 233 15.87 2.23 -14.13
N ASP A 234 16.61 1.26 -14.68
CA ASP A 234 17.82 0.72 -14.06
C ASP A 234 18.99 1.72 -14.04
N ASP A 235 18.90 2.78 -14.85
CA ASP A 235 19.98 3.76 -14.96
C ASP A 235 19.93 4.81 -13.84
N VAL A 236 18.76 5.03 -13.23
CA VAL A 236 18.54 6.02 -12.17
C VAL A 236 17.96 5.30 -10.95
N VAL A 237 18.79 5.14 -9.93
CA VAL A 237 18.43 4.42 -8.70
C VAL A 237 18.35 5.41 -7.54
N VAL A 238 17.18 5.51 -6.92
CA VAL A 238 16.94 6.15 -5.63
C VAL A 238 16.97 5.06 -4.57
N ASP A 239 17.89 5.17 -3.63
CA ASP A 239 18.09 4.16 -2.59
C ASP A 239 17.83 4.79 -1.22
N ALA A 240 16.87 4.24 -0.48
CA ALA A 240 16.51 4.68 0.87
C ALA A 240 17.16 3.84 1.98
N GLY A 241 18.04 2.90 1.64
CA GLY A 241 18.74 2.03 2.59
C GLY A 241 20.21 1.81 2.23
N ASP A 242 20.66 0.56 2.22
CA ASP A 242 22.06 0.19 1.91
C ASP A 242 22.23 -0.13 0.41
N PRO A 243 22.98 0.70 -0.34
CA PRO A 243 23.21 0.44 -1.76
C PRO A 243 23.98 -0.84 -2.07
N ALA A 244 24.72 -1.39 -1.10
CA ALA A 244 25.47 -2.64 -1.27
C ALA A 244 24.56 -3.84 -1.52
N SER A 245 23.29 -3.79 -1.09
CA SER A 245 22.31 -4.86 -1.29
C SER A 245 21.80 -4.95 -2.73
N GLY A 246 22.13 -3.99 -3.60
CA GLY A 246 21.67 -4.01 -4.99
C GLY A 246 20.15 -3.93 -5.06
N ASN A 247 19.49 -4.75 -5.88
CA ASN A 247 18.02 -4.81 -5.93
C ASN A 247 17.47 -5.93 -5.02
N HIS A 248 18.15 -6.21 -3.91
CA HIS A 248 17.85 -7.31 -3.00
C HIS A 248 17.82 -6.85 -1.53
N GLY A 249 17.33 -7.70 -0.64
CA GLY A 249 17.56 -7.55 0.80
C GLY A 249 19.02 -7.83 1.20
N PRO A 250 19.41 -7.49 2.43
CA PRO A 250 18.63 -6.75 3.43
C PRO A 250 18.53 -5.25 3.09
N ARG A 251 17.40 -4.62 3.45
CA ARG A 251 17.11 -3.22 3.10
C ARG A 251 18.03 -2.22 3.81
N LYS A 252 18.23 -2.40 5.12
CA LYS A 252 18.95 -1.47 6.03
C LYS A 252 18.55 -0.01 5.77
N SER A 253 17.26 0.25 5.94
CA SER A 253 16.63 1.52 5.59
C SER A 253 17.10 2.67 6.48
N GLU A 254 17.31 3.84 5.87
CA GLU A 254 17.64 5.12 6.54
C GLU A 254 16.41 6.04 6.63
N LYS A 255 15.41 5.81 5.77
CA LYS A 255 14.16 6.58 5.68
C LYS A 255 12.96 5.66 5.44
N ASP A 256 11.80 6.09 5.91
CA ASP A 256 10.55 5.33 5.80
C ASP A 256 9.98 5.33 4.41
N VAL A 257 10.11 6.45 3.71
CA VAL A 257 9.60 6.62 2.36
C VAL A 257 10.71 7.03 1.41
N GLY A 258 10.82 6.34 0.27
CA GLY A 258 11.75 6.71 -0.80
C GLY A 258 11.35 8.00 -1.50
N ILE A 259 10.17 8.00 -2.14
CA ILE A 259 9.59 9.19 -2.79
C ILE A 259 8.15 9.35 -2.33
N ARG A 260 7.85 10.46 -1.67
CA ARG A 260 6.49 10.87 -1.33
C ARG A 260 6.02 12.00 -2.23
N ALA A 261 4.84 11.88 -2.81
CA ALA A 261 4.12 12.93 -3.53
C ALA A 261 2.79 13.19 -2.83
N ASP A 262 2.67 14.33 -2.16
CA ASP A 262 1.56 14.64 -1.27
C ASP A 262 0.82 15.88 -1.77
N ARG A 263 -0.50 15.75 -2.00
CA ARG A 263 -1.38 16.77 -2.62
C ARG A 263 -0.77 17.34 -3.91
N ALA A 264 -0.19 16.47 -4.74
CA ALA A 264 0.59 16.80 -5.93
C ALA A 264 -0.21 16.56 -7.21
N ASP A 265 -1.24 17.37 -7.42
CA ASP A 265 -2.12 17.25 -8.58
C ASP A 265 -1.33 17.35 -9.90
N GLY A 266 -1.59 16.44 -10.83
CA GLY A 266 -0.90 16.32 -12.12
C GLY A 266 0.53 15.78 -12.05
N PHE A 267 0.92 15.11 -10.95
CA PHE A 267 2.28 14.60 -10.78
C PHE A 267 2.66 13.51 -11.80
N VAL A 268 3.90 13.56 -12.30
CA VAL A 268 4.46 12.53 -13.16
C VAL A 268 5.77 12.02 -12.56
N LEU A 269 5.87 10.70 -12.35
CA LEU A 269 7.11 10.00 -12.01
C LEU A 269 7.44 9.00 -13.11
N ARG A 270 8.67 9.04 -13.64
CA ARG A 270 9.03 8.16 -14.75
C ARG A 270 10.48 7.71 -14.80
N ASN A 271 10.71 6.48 -15.27
CA ASN A 271 12.04 5.98 -15.64
C ASN A 271 13.04 5.99 -14.46
N VAL A 272 12.60 5.53 -13.28
CA VAL A 272 13.39 5.48 -12.05
C VAL A 272 13.21 4.16 -11.32
N THR A 273 14.25 3.69 -10.65
CA THR A 273 14.17 2.62 -9.66
C THR A 273 14.18 3.24 -8.27
N VAL A 274 13.29 2.81 -7.38
CA VAL A 274 13.27 3.23 -5.96
C VAL A 274 13.31 1.99 -5.07
N ARG A 275 14.19 1.94 -4.08
CA ARG A 275 14.39 0.73 -3.28
C ARG A 275 14.75 0.98 -1.83
N HIS A 276 14.55 -0.05 -1.01
CA HIS A 276 15.01 -0.15 0.38
C HIS A 276 14.43 0.85 1.38
N ALA A 277 13.25 1.41 1.11
CA ALA A 277 12.57 2.21 2.12
C ALA A 277 12.07 1.32 3.28
N ASN A 278 12.05 1.85 4.50
CA ASN A 278 11.61 1.10 5.69
C ASN A 278 10.12 0.75 5.59
N GLU A 279 9.33 1.56 4.88
CA GLU A 279 7.92 1.31 4.63
C GLU A 279 7.59 1.31 3.14
N HIS A 280 7.75 2.45 2.45
CA HIS A 280 7.19 2.64 1.10
C HIS A 280 8.24 3.18 0.13
N ASN A 281 8.49 2.47 -0.98
CA ASN A 281 9.44 3.01 -1.96
C ASN A 281 8.85 4.25 -2.66
N ILE A 282 7.61 4.16 -3.15
CA ILE A 282 6.88 5.29 -3.75
C ILE A 282 5.54 5.46 -3.03
N TYR A 283 5.21 6.69 -2.63
CA TYR A 283 3.95 7.02 -1.95
C TYR A 283 3.29 8.25 -2.61
N VAL A 284 2.10 8.10 -3.19
CA VAL A 284 1.25 9.21 -3.64
C VAL A 284 0.01 9.33 -2.75
N LEU A 285 -0.27 10.53 -2.25
CA LEU A 285 -1.35 10.79 -1.29
C LEU A 285 -2.16 12.04 -1.63
N GLU A 286 -3.50 11.94 -1.52
CA GLU A 286 -4.46 13.03 -1.69
C GLU A 286 -4.30 13.82 -3.01
N SER A 287 -3.97 13.14 -4.12
CA SER A 287 -3.73 13.80 -5.40
C SER A 287 -4.78 13.48 -6.47
N ASN A 288 -5.10 14.49 -7.29
CA ASN A 288 -5.94 14.36 -8.47
C ASN A 288 -5.07 14.40 -9.72
N GLY A 289 -5.07 13.32 -10.48
CA GLY A 289 -4.26 13.18 -11.68
C GLY A 289 -2.82 12.84 -11.35
N TYR A 290 -2.40 11.62 -11.63
CA TYR A 290 -0.99 11.26 -11.61
C TYR A 290 -0.64 10.24 -12.70
N LEU A 291 0.64 10.22 -13.09
CA LEU A 291 1.19 9.20 -13.99
C LEU A 291 2.49 8.64 -13.40
N LEU A 292 2.48 7.36 -13.07
CA LEU A 292 3.67 6.59 -12.71
C LEU A 292 3.98 5.63 -13.86
N ASP A 293 5.06 5.88 -14.61
CA ASP A 293 5.38 5.11 -15.83
C ASP A 293 6.83 4.63 -15.84
N ARG A 294 7.08 3.38 -16.25
CA ARG A 294 8.45 2.83 -16.35
C ARG A 294 9.24 3.00 -15.05
N PHE A 295 8.68 2.56 -13.94
CA PHE A 295 9.39 2.58 -12.66
C PHE A 295 9.62 1.17 -12.15
N LYS A 296 10.60 1.02 -11.28
CA LYS A 296 10.85 -0.24 -10.57
C LYS A 296 10.92 0.01 -9.09
N THR A 297 10.38 -0.91 -8.29
CA THR A 297 10.49 -0.85 -6.83
C THR A 297 10.98 -2.16 -6.27
N PHE A 298 12.02 -2.10 -5.43
CA PHE A 298 12.65 -3.29 -4.87
C PHE A 298 12.75 -3.22 -3.36
N TYR A 299 12.35 -4.32 -2.71
CA TYR A 299 12.51 -4.61 -1.29
C TYR A 299 12.12 -3.40 -0.43
N ALA A 300 10.84 -3.02 -0.46
CA ALA A 300 10.26 -2.13 0.55
C ALA A 300 9.94 -2.91 1.83
N GLY A 301 9.89 -2.25 2.98
CA GLY A 301 9.42 -2.91 4.21
C GLY A 301 7.93 -3.24 4.18
N GLU A 302 7.11 -2.39 3.56
CA GLU A 302 5.67 -2.61 3.39
C GLU A 302 5.31 -2.65 1.91
N TYR A 303 5.22 -1.49 1.25
CA TYR A 303 4.70 -1.37 -0.11
C TYR A 303 5.77 -0.92 -1.11
N GLY A 304 5.85 -1.57 -2.26
CA GLY A 304 6.65 -1.07 -3.37
C GLY A 304 6.10 0.28 -3.83
N LEU A 305 4.82 0.30 -4.18
CA LEU A 305 4.03 1.50 -4.44
C LEU A 305 2.83 1.56 -3.49
N LEU A 306 2.67 2.68 -2.81
CA LEU A 306 1.46 3.10 -2.11
C LEU A 306 0.84 4.29 -2.84
N THR A 307 -0.42 4.17 -3.22
CA THR A 307 -1.29 5.28 -3.62
C THR A 307 -2.51 5.25 -2.73
N PHE A 308 -2.89 6.39 -2.16
CA PHE A 308 -3.95 6.43 -1.15
C PHE A 308 -4.87 7.64 -1.32
N VAL A 309 -6.18 7.39 -1.36
CA VAL A 309 -7.25 8.40 -1.59
C VAL A 309 -7.11 9.22 -2.86
N GLU A 310 -6.67 8.57 -3.92
CA GLU A 310 -6.40 9.19 -5.21
C GLU A 310 -7.60 9.21 -6.17
N ASP A 311 -7.52 10.09 -7.17
CA ASP A 311 -8.41 10.10 -8.34
C ASP A 311 -7.64 10.44 -9.64
N HIS A 312 -8.11 9.93 -10.78
CA HIS A 312 -7.45 10.02 -12.10
C HIS A 312 -5.99 9.52 -12.13
N GLY A 313 -5.73 8.38 -11.50
CA GLY A 313 -4.40 7.76 -11.45
C GLY A 313 -4.10 6.80 -12.60
N LEU A 314 -2.88 6.82 -13.13
CA LEU A 314 -2.36 5.79 -14.04
C LEU A 314 -0.99 5.27 -13.58
N VAL A 315 -0.92 3.96 -13.32
CA VAL A 315 0.31 3.21 -13.03
C VAL A 315 0.58 2.26 -14.20
N GLN A 316 1.75 2.35 -14.83
CA GLN A 316 2.04 1.47 -15.96
C GLN A 316 3.52 1.15 -16.21
N ASN A 317 3.74 0.07 -16.95
CA ASN A 317 5.07 -0.38 -17.40
C ASN A 317 6.04 -0.58 -16.24
N CYS A 318 5.60 -1.21 -15.15
CA CYS A 318 6.33 -1.23 -13.89
C CYS A 318 6.79 -2.63 -13.46
N GLU A 319 7.78 -2.67 -12.57
CA GLU A 319 8.24 -3.88 -11.88
C GLU A 319 8.25 -3.64 -10.37
N ALA A 320 7.65 -4.53 -9.59
CA ALA A 320 7.63 -4.41 -8.13
C ALA A 320 7.95 -5.77 -7.47
N ALA A 321 9.00 -5.82 -6.64
CA ALA A 321 9.42 -7.06 -6.00
C ALA A 321 10.06 -6.89 -4.63
N GLY A 322 9.99 -7.94 -3.80
CA GLY A 322 10.66 -8.02 -2.49
C GLY A 322 9.94 -7.34 -1.33
N SER A 323 8.71 -6.86 -1.52
CA SER A 323 7.97 -6.08 -0.52
C SER A 323 7.33 -6.93 0.56
N GLY A 324 7.42 -6.46 1.81
CA GLY A 324 6.90 -7.16 3.00
C GLY A 324 5.38 -7.23 3.08
N ASP A 325 4.65 -6.30 2.47
CA ASP A 325 3.20 -6.37 2.29
C ASP A 325 2.86 -6.59 0.81
N SER A 326 2.99 -5.56 -0.03
CA SER A 326 2.67 -5.70 -1.45
C SER A 326 3.58 -4.95 -2.41
N GLY A 327 3.69 -5.46 -3.64
CA GLY A 327 4.37 -4.75 -4.71
C GLY A 327 3.63 -3.47 -5.11
N LEU A 328 2.31 -3.54 -5.29
CA LEU A 328 1.45 -2.44 -5.71
C LEU A 328 0.27 -2.27 -4.74
N TYR A 329 -0.04 -1.03 -4.33
CA TYR A 329 -1.14 -0.73 -3.43
C TYR A 329 -1.93 0.53 -3.83
N PRO A 330 -3.15 0.39 -4.39
CA PRO A 330 -4.09 1.49 -4.57
C PRO A 330 -5.21 1.49 -3.52
N GLY A 331 -4.88 1.94 -2.32
CA GLY A 331 -5.82 1.96 -1.19
C GLY A 331 -6.80 3.12 -1.26
N SER A 332 -8.02 2.88 -0.77
CA SER A 332 -9.04 3.93 -0.60
C SER A 332 -9.26 4.82 -1.82
N GLY A 333 -9.12 4.30 -3.05
CA GLY A 333 -9.33 5.09 -4.28
C GLY A 333 -10.73 5.72 -4.33
N ALA A 334 -10.88 6.84 -5.04
CA ALA A 334 -12.15 7.56 -5.12
C ALA A 334 -13.31 6.69 -5.62
N LYS A 335 -14.45 6.72 -4.91
CA LYS A 335 -15.69 6.00 -5.28
C LYS A 335 -16.36 6.64 -6.50
N THR A 336 -15.83 6.36 -7.69
CA THR A 336 -16.21 7.01 -8.95
C THR A 336 -17.10 6.14 -9.84
N ASN A 337 -17.33 4.87 -9.48
CA ASN A 337 -18.17 3.93 -10.22
C ASN A 337 -19.41 3.49 -9.40
N VAL A 338 -19.42 2.25 -8.92
CA VAL A 338 -20.52 1.66 -8.15
C VAL A 338 -20.54 2.29 -6.76
N GLY A 339 -21.75 2.62 -6.29
CA GLY A 339 -21.98 3.30 -5.00
C GLY A 339 -21.33 4.69 -4.89
N ARG A 340 -21.05 5.35 -6.02
CA ARG A 340 -20.58 6.74 -6.06
C ARG A 340 -21.64 7.73 -5.60
N ASP A 341 -21.21 8.85 -5.04
CA ASP A 341 -22.08 10.03 -4.91
C ASP A 341 -22.22 10.71 -6.27
N THR A 342 -23.40 10.61 -6.89
CA THR A 342 -23.65 11.18 -8.22
C THR A 342 -23.64 12.71 -8.26
N ARG A 343 -23.66 13.39 -7.11
CA ARG A 343 -23.50 14.85 -7.02
C ARG A 343 -22.04 15.26 -7.23
N VAL A 344 -21.11 14.43 -6.79
CA VAL A 344 -19.65 14.64 -6.94
C VAL A 344 -19.15 13.99 -8.23
N TYR A 345 -19.59 12.76 -8.50
CA TYR A 345 -19.19 11.94 -9.65
C TYR A 345 -20.41 11.63 -10.54
N PRO A 346 -20.86 12.56 -11.39
CA PRO A 346 -22.07 12.37 -12.20
C PRO A 346 -21.95 11.22 -13.19
N LYS A 347 -20.74 10.98 -13.73
CA LYS A 347 -20.45 9.91 -14.68
C LYS A 347 -19.64 8.81 -14.00
N ALA A 348 -20.09 7.57 -14.17
CA ALA A 348 -19.32 6.39 -13.76
C ALA A 348 -18.00 6.32 -14.52
N ARG A 349 -16.90 6.05 -13.83
CA ARG A 349 -15.59 5.75 -14.39
C ARG A 349 -14.74 5.02 -13.37
N TYR A 350 -13.58 4.54 -13.78
CA TYR A 350 -12.55 4.09 -12.85
C TYR A 350 -11.77 5.29 -12.31
N SER A 351 -11.42 5.26 -11.03
CA SER A 351 -10.62 6.29 -10.36
C SER A 351 -9.15 6.11 -10.69
N GLN A 352 -8.72 4.87 -10.82
CA GLN A 352 -7.33 4.48 -11.02
C GLN A 352 -7.23 3.36 -12.06
N GLU A 353 -6.17 3.36 -12.85
CA GLU A 353 -5.85 2.33 -13.83
C GLU A 353 -4.42 1.81 -13.57
N ILE A 354 -4.26 0.49 -13.54
CA ILE A 354 -2.97 -0.18 -13.36
C ILE A 354 -2.80 -1.22 -14.46
N ARG A 355 -1.75 -1.05 -15.28
CA ARG A 355 -1.54 -1.91 -16.46
C ARG A 355 -0.09 -2.16 -16.84
N TYR A 356 0.14 -3.29 -17.48
CA TYR A 356 1.47 -3.66 -17.97
C TYR A 356 2.53 -3.64 -16.86
N CYS A 357 2.22 -4.16 -15.69
CA CYS A 357 3.16 -4.31 -14.59
C CYS A 357 3.47 -5.79 -14.30
N ASP A 358 4.66 -6.02 -13.78
CA ASP A 358 5.11 -7.30 -13.23
C ASP A 358 5.31 -7.13 -11.72
N SER A 359 4.42 -7.70 -10.92
CA SER A 359 4.54 -7.67 -9.45
C SER A 359 4.80 -9.08 -8.93
N HIS A 360 5.99 -9.30 -8.40
CA HIS A 360 6.49 -10.64 -8.10
C HIS A 360 7.38 -10.71 -6.88
N HIS A 361 7.51 -11.89 -6.28
CA HIS A 361 8.42 -12.08 -5.15
C HIS A 361 8.10 -11.16 -3.94
N ASN A 362 6.82 -10.94 -3.68
CA ASN A 362 6.32 -10.17 -2.53
C ASN A 362 5.49 -11.07 -1.62
N THR A 363 5.15 -10.58 -0.42
CA THR A 363 4.07 -11.21 0.37
C THR A 363 2.76 -11.21 -0.43
N SER A 364 2.38 -10.07 -1.00
CA SER A 364 1.28 -9.92 -1.95
C SER A 364 1.71 -9.20 -3.25
N GLY A 365 1.22 -9.61 -4.40
CA GLY A 365 1.51 -8.90 -5.66
C GLY A 365 0.77 -7.55 -5.74
N TYR A 366 -0.50 -7.53 -5.33
CA TYR A 366 -1.36 -6.35 -5.25
C TYR A 366 -2.09 -6.36 -3.92
N SER A 367 -2.26 -5.19 -3.30
CA SER A 367 -3.11 -5.02 -2.12
C SER A 367 -3.93 -3.74 -2.21
N GLY A 368 -5.25 -3.80 -2.03
CA GLY A 368 -6.13 -2.63 -2.19
C GLY A 368 -7.26 -2.62 -1.17
N THR A 369 -6.93 -2.35 0.10
CA THR A 369 -7.93 -2.16 1.16
C THR A 369 -8.79 -0.93 0.83
N ASP A 370 -10.10 -1.12 0.77
CA ASP A 370 -11.06 -0.11 0.34
C ASP A 370 -10.71 0.61 -0.98
N GLY A 371 -9.90 -0.04 -1.84
CA GLY A 371 -9.57 0.45 -3.17
C GLY A 371 -10.80 0.36 -4.08
N ASN A 372 -11.45 1.48 -4.37
CA ASN A 372 -12.69 1.49 -5.15
C ASN A 372 -12.47 1.89 -6.61
N ALA A 373 -13.23 1.26 -7.50
CA ALA A 373 -13.28 1.61 -8.92
C ALA A 373 -11.88 1.59 -9.57
N THR A 374 -11.08 0.57 -9.28
CA THR A 374 -9.77 0.37 -9.90
C THR A 374 -9.91 -0.51 -11.14
N TRP A 375 -9.29 -0.10 -12.25
CA TRP A 375 -9.16 -0.92 -13.45
C TRP A 375 -7.77 -1.55 -13.51
N LEU A 376 -7.70 -2.86 -13.29
CA LEU A 376 -6.47 -3.63 -13.28
C LEU A 376 -6.41 -4.55 -14.50
N HIS A 377 -5.49 -4.29 -15.45
CA HIS A 377 -5.42 -5.12 -16.66
C HIS A 377 -4.04 -5.31 -17.30
N HIS A 378 -3.84 -6.45 -17.95
CA HIS A 378 -2.61 -6.79 -18.68
C HIS A 378 -1.34 -6.80 -17.79
N ASN A 379 -1.51 -7.18 -16.52
CA ASN A 379 -0.44 -7.33 -15.55
C ASN A 379 -0.09 -8.81 -15.35
N ASN A 380 1.11 -9.06 -14.82
CA ASN A 380 1.53 -10.37 -14.34
C ASN A 380 1.76 -10.30 -12.83
N PHE A 381 1.16 -11.22 -12.11
CA PHE A 381 1.31 -11.40 -10.66
C PHE A 381 1.80 -12.82 -10.40
N TYR A 382 3.07 -12.96 -10.04
CA TYR A 382 3.69 -14.28 -9.93
C TYR A 382 4.76 -14.36 -8.86
N ASP A 383 5.08 -15.58 -8.41
CA ASP A 383 6.09 -15.79 -7.36
C ASP A 383 5.81 -14.97 -6.08
N ASN A 384 4.56 -14.59 -5.81
CA ASN A 384 4.17 -13.97 -4.54
C ASN A 384 3.65 -15.03 -3.56
N GLY A 385 3.46 -14.66 -2.29
CA GLY A 385 2.61 -15.45 -1.39
C GLY A 385 1.15 -15.46 -1.85
N LEU A 386 0.63 -14.28 -2.18
CA LEU A 386 -0.70 -14.06 -2.73
C LEU A 386 -0.60 -13.13 -3.96
N GLY A 387 -1.17 -13.51 -5.10
CA GLY A 387 -1.06 -12.66 -6.30
C GLY A 387 -1.81 -11.32 -6.18
N PHE A 388 -3.02 -11.34 -5.62
CA PHE A 388 -3.87 -10.15 -5.47
C PHE A 388 -4.72 -10.23 -4.20
N THR A 389 -4.77 -9.14 -3.45
CA THR A 389 -5.72 -8.90 -2.37
C THR A 389 -6.49 -7.61 -2.57
N THR A 390 -7.80 -7.67 -2.43
CA THR A 390 -8.61 -6.52 -2.04
C THR A 390 -9.47 -6.92 -0.86
N ASP A 391 -9.64 -6.00 0.08
CA ASP A 391 -10.34 -6.25 1.31
C ASP A 391 -11.02 -5.00 1.87
N VAL A 392 -11.84 -5.20 2.90
CA VAL A 392 -12.53 -4.15 3.64
C VAL A 392 -12.01 -4.01 5.08
N PHE A 393 -10.80 -4.51 5.37
CA PHE A 393 -10.21 -4.43 6.71
C PHE A 393 -9.61 -3.06 6.97
N THR A 394 -10.48 -2.08 7.16
CA THR A 394 -10.06 -0.70 7.40
C THR A 394 -9.84 -0.41 8.88
N ALA A 395 -8.81 0.39 9.16
CA ALA A 395 -8.71 1.09 10.44
C ALA A 395 -9.79 2.17 10.56
N ALA A 396 -10.03 2.65 11.78
CA ALA A 396 -10.93 3.75 12.03
C ALA A 396 -10.53 5.00 11.21
N GLY A 397 -11.38 5.43 10.26
CA GLY A 397 -11.24 6.69 9.55
C GLY A 397 -10.53 6.68 8.20
N HIS A 398 -10.25 5.52 7.59
CA HIS A 398 -9.94 5.46 6.15
C HIS A 398 -11.25 5.50 5.34
N PRO A 399 -11.34 6.31 4.28
CA PRO A 399 -12.54 6.36 3.46
C PRO A 399 -12.58 5.18 2.49
N GLY A 400 -13.76 4.90 1.95
CA GLY A 400 -13.90 3.94 0.86
C GLY A 400 -14.64 2.65 1.23
N PHE A 401 -15.05 2.47 2.47
CA PHE A 401 -15.86 1.31 2.84
C PHE A 401 -17.26 1.33 2.19
N PRO A 402 -17.82 0.17 1.79
CA PRO A 402 -17.06 -1.05 1.50
C PRO A 402 -16.27 -0.85 0.20
N GLN A 403 -15.13 -1.54 0.08
CA GLN A 403 -14.46 -1.75 -1.19
C GLN A 403 -15.45 -2.24 -2.26
N GLN A 404 -15.49 -1.57 -3.42
CA GLN A 404 -16.36 -2.00 -4.52
C GLN A 404 -15.97 -1.52 -5.92
N GLY A 405 -16.43 -2.27 -6.92
CA GLY A 405 -16.54 -1.84 -8.31
C GLY A 405 -15.24 -1.91 -9.11
N ASP A 406 -14.29 -2.74 -8.70
CA ASP A 406 -13.06 -2.97 -9.47
C ASP A 406 -13.34 -3.79 -10.73
N LEU A 407 -12.57 -3.53 -11.78
CA LEU A 407 -12.51 -4.36 -12.98
C LEU A 407 -11.12 -4.96 -13.08
N VAL A 408 -11.03 -6.28 -12.91
CA VAL A 408 -9.80 -7.05 -13.02
C VAL A 408 -9.88 -7.91 -14.28
N GLU A 409 -9.16 -7.54 -15.32
CA GLU A 409 -9.25 -8.24 -16.61
C GLU A 409 -7.94 -8.44 -17.37
N ASN A 410 -7.85 -9.52 -18.14
CA ASN A 410 -6.68 -9.79 -18.99
C ASN A 410 -5.35 -9.82 -18.23
N ASN A 411 -5.36 -10.16 -16.94
CA ASN A 411 -4.16 -10.35 -16.13
C ASN A 411 -3.74 -11.83 -16.11
N HIS A 412 -2.51 -12.07 -15.68
CA HIS A 412 -1.99 -13.42 -15.44
C HIS A 412 -1.54 -13.55 -13.98
N PHE A 413 -2.28 -14.35 -13.20
CA PHE A 413 -1.95 -14.71 -11.82
C PHE A 413 -1.38 -16.11 -11.79
N TYR A 414 -0.08 -16.28 -11.57
CA TYR A 414 0.53 -17.60 -11.67
C TYR A 414 1.70 -17.88 -10.76
N SER A 415 1.86 -19.15 -10.40
CA SER A 415 2.97 -19.59 -9.55
C SER A 415 3.16 -18.73 -8.29
N ASN A 416 2.06 -18.22 -7.70
CA ASN A 416 2.09 -17.46 -6.45
C ASN A 416 2.23 -18.42 -5.26
N ASN A 417 3.35 -19.17 -5.25
CA ASN A 417 3.66 -20.24 -4.30
C ASN A 417 4.88 -19.89 -3.43
N PHE A 418 5.46 -18.70 -3.60
CA PHE A 418 6.53 -18.20 -2.75
C PHE A 418 6.02 -18.10 -1.31
N ASN A 419 6.76 -18.64 -0.36
CA ASN A 419 6.36 -18.62 1.04
C ASN A 419 7.28 -17.67 1.83
N PRO A 420 6.87 -16.41 2.05
CA PRO A 420 7.69 -15.43 2.75
C PRO A 420 7.82 -15.73 4.26
N TYR A 421 7.03 -16.67 4.78
CA TYR A 421 7.05 -17.04 6.20
C TYR A 421 8.07 -18.13 6.54
N LEU A 422 8.80 -18.64 5.54
CA LEU A 422 9.89 -19.59 5.79
C LEU A 422 11.11 -18.87 6.36
N PRO A 423 11.90 -19.51 7.25
CA PRO A 423 13.03 -18.88 7.92
C PRO A 423 14.14 -18.36 6.99
N ASP A 424 14.24 -18.92 5.79
CA ASP A 424 15.23 -18.60 4.75
C ASP A 424 14.70 -17.63 3.69
N SER A 425 13.51 -17.06 3.89
CA SER A 425 12.96 -16.03 3.02
C SER A 425 13.80 -14.74 3.11
N ASP A 426 14.14 -14.18 1.96
CA ASP A 426 14.76 -12.86 1.82
C ASP A 426 13.73 -11.71 1.84
N VAL A 427 12.44 -12.05 1.76
CA VAL A 427 11.32 -11.13 2.00
C VAL A 427 10.88 -11.27 3.44
N VAL A 428 10.72 -10.14 4.12
CA VAL A 428 10.25 -10.06 5.50
C VAL A 428 8.76 -9.72 5.48
N PRO A 429 7.85 -10.69 5.68
CA PRO A 429 6.41 -10.45 5.59
C PRO A 429 5.88 -9.61 6.76
N THR A 430 4.97 -8.69 6.48
CA THR A 430 4.34 -7.80 7.48
C THR A 430 2.83 -8.04 7.62
N VAL A 431 2.26 -8.85 6.71
CA VAL A 431 0.85 -9.24 6.71
C VAL A 431 0.67 -10.75 6.54
N PRO A 432 -0.41 -11.32 7.07
CA PRO A 432 -0.80 -12.69 6.80
C PRO A 432 -1.58 -12.86 5.49
N VAL A 433 -1.19 -13.86 4.68
CA VAL A 433 -1.81 -14.20 3.39
C VAL A 433 -1.90 -15.72 3.16
N PRO A 434 -2.87 -16.22 2.37
CA PRO A 434 -2.98 -17.61 1.96
C PRO A 434 -1.96 -17.95 0.86
N VAL A 435 -0.74 -18.33 1.27
CA VAL A 435 0.35 -18.75 0.37
C VAL A 435 -0.14 -19.76 -0.65
N GLY A 436 0.13 -19.55 -1.93
CA GLY A 436 -0.30 -20.44 -3.01
C GLY A 436 -1.52 -19.96 -3.78
N THR A 437 -1.95 -18.71 -3.60
CA THR A 437 -3.24 -18.23 -4.09
C THR A 437 -3.06 -17.17 -5.16
N GLY A 438 -3.77 -17.31 -6.28
CA GLY A 438 -3.72 -16.33 -7.38
C GLY A 438 -4.36 -15.01 -6.99
N MET A 439 -5.55 -15.04 -6.39
CA MET A 439 -6.20 -13.84 -5.83
C MET A 439 -7.19 -14.16 -4.72
N TRP A 440 -7.51 -13.15 -3.91
CA TRP A 440 -8.76 -13.13 -3.16
C TRP A 440 -9.54 -11.81 -3.30
N ILE A 441 -10.82 -11.85 -2.95
CA ILE A 441 -11.65 -10.68 -2.64
C ILE A 441 -12.28 -10.95 -1.26
N ALA A 442 -11.93 -10.12 -0.29
CA ALA A 442 -12.36 -10.25 1.10
C ALA A 442 -13.37 -9.15 1.45
N GLY A 443 -14.66 -9.41 1.25
CA GLY A 443 -15.73 -8.44 1.53
C GLY A 443 -15.99 -7.41 0.43
N GLY A 444 -15.22 -7.41 -0.66
CA GLY A 444 -15.44 -6.51 -1.78
C GLY A 444 -16.80 -6.71 -2.48
N ASN A 445 -17.44 -5.64 -2.94
CA ASN A 445 -18.71 -5.70 -3.67
C ASN A 445 -18.56 -5.34 -5.16
N ASP A 446 -19.46 -5.85 -6.00
CA ASP A 446 -19.62 -5.41 -7.39
C ASP A 446 -18.33 -5.47 -8.24
N ASN A 447 -17.37 -6.31 -7.84
CA ASN A 447 -16.12 -6.47 -8.58
C ASN A 447 -16.34 -7.41 -9.76
N ILE A 448 -15.68 -7.11 -10.88
CA ILE A 448 -15.72 -7.94 -12.10
C ILE A 448 -14.32 -8.50 -12.33
N VAL A 449 -14.19 -9.83 -12.25
CA VAL A 449 -12.98 -10.58 -12.55
C VAL A 449 -13.20 -11.34 -13.85
N ARG A 450 -12.66 -10.85 -14.96
CA ARG A 450 -12.90 -11.47 -16.27
C ARG A 450 -11.70 -11.67 -17.17
N ASP A 451 -11.74 -12.69 -18.01
CA ASP A 451 -10.73 -12.91 -19.06
C ASP A 451 -9.28 -12.97 -18.52
N ASN A 452 -9.11 -13.32 -17.24
CA ASN A 452 -7.79 -13.50 -16.64
C ASN A 452 -7.32 -14.95 -16.81
N ARG A 453 -6.01 -15.15 -16.72
CA ARG A 453 -5.40 -16.48 -16.61
C ARG A 453 -4.94 -16.72 -15.18
N PHE A 454 -5.42 -17.77 -14.56
CA PHE A 454 -4.93 -18.29 -13.28
C PHE A 454 -4.26 -19.62 -13.52
N SER A 455 -2.95 -19.69 -13.29
CA SER A 455 -2.22 -20.92 -13.53
C SER A 455 -1.21 -21.27 -12.46
N ASP A 456 -1.10 -22.54 -12.09
CA ASP A 456 -0.05 -23.02 -11.18
C ASP A 456 -0.06 -22.35 -9.78
N ASN A 457 -1.22 -21.91 -9.30
CA ASN A 457 -1.37 -21.46 -7.91
C ASN A 457 -1.78 -22.67 -7.06
N TRP A 458 -0.83 -23.21 -6.28
CA TRP A 458 -0.92 -24.55 -5.70
C TRP A 458 -1.98 -24.68 -4.59
N ARG A 459 -2.38 -23.56 -3.96
CA ARG A 459 -3.53 -23.53 -3.06
C ARG A 459 -4.80 -23.27 -3.85
N ARG A 460 -4.93 -22.08 -4.43
CA ARG A 460 -6.18 -21.61 -5.03
C ARG A 460 -5.97 -20.72 -6.24
N GLY A 461 -6.85 -20.80 -7.24
CA GLY A 461 -6.94 -19.83 -8.32
C GLY A 461 -7.47 -18.49 -7.80
N ALA A 462 -8.74 -18.46 -7.42
CA ALA A 462 -9.40 -17.30 -6.84
C ALA A 462 -10.20 -17.65 -5.58
N MET A 463 -10.18 -16.75 -4.60
CA MET A 463 -10.98 -16.81 -3.37
C MET A 463 -11.99 -15.65 -3.33
N LEU A 464 -13.20 -15.92 -2.88
CA LEU A 464 -14.18 -14.91 -2.49
C LEU A 464 -14.68 -15.23 -1.08
N PHE A 465 -14.76 -14.25 -0.20
CA PHE A 465 -15.43 -14.44 1.09
C PHE A 465 -16.04 -13.16 1.64
N ALA A 466 -17.03 -13.34 2.51
CA ALA A 466 -17.67 -12.29 3.24
C ALA A 466 -16.79 -11.78 4.38
N VAL A 467 -16.93 -10.49 4.65
CA VAL A 467 -16.52 -9.90 5.93
C VAL A 467 -17.80 -9.35 6.56
N PRO A 468 -18.28 -9.95 7.67
CA PRO A 468 -19.44 -9.45 8.40
C PRO A 468 -19.32 -7.96 8.76
N ASP A 469 -20.38 -7.16 8.55
CA ASP A 469 -20.34 -5.72 8.82
C ASP A 469 -20.10 -5.43 10.30
N ALA A 470 -20.61 -6.28 11.21
CA ALA A 470 -20.33 -6.19 12.64
C ALA A 470 -18.82 -6.19 12.97
N PHE A 471 -18.01 -6.82 12.11
CA PHE A 471 -16.57 -6.86 12.24
C PHE A 471 -15.88 -5.59 11.75
N VAL A 472 -16.49 -4.82 10.84
CA VAL A 472 -15.92 -3.58 10.33
C VAL A 472 -16.49 -2.34 11.02
N CYS A 473 -17.79 -2.34 11.35
CA CYS A 473 -18.48 -1.19 11.92
C CYS A 473 -18.21 -0.99 13.43
N GLY A 474 -17.75 -2.01 14.15
CA GLY A 474 -17.58 -1.99 15.61
C GLY A 474 -18.89 -2.04 16.41
N PRO A 475 -18.82 -2.31 17.74
CA PRO A 475 -20.00 -2.52 18.59
C PRO A 475 -20.79 -1.24 18.92
N ASP A 476 -20.17 -0.06 18.77
CA ASP A 476 -20.78 1.24 19.11
C ASP A 476 -21.52 1.87 17.91
N SER A 477 -22.49 1.14 17.36
CA SER A 477 -23.69 1.56 16.58
C SER A 477 -23.74 2.91 15.82
N LYS A 478 -22.64 3.43 15.27
CA LYS A 478 -22.65 4.66 14.45
C LYS A 478 -21.82 4.47 13.17
N PRO A 479 -22.35 4.87 12.01
CA PRO A 479 -21.87 4.35 10.74
C PRO A 479 -20.57 5.01 10.29
N MET A 480 -19.54 4.19 10.06
CA MET A 480 -18.59 4.42 8.97
C MET A 480 -19.41 4.57 7.66
N PRO A 481 -19.15 5.56 6.78
CA PRO A 481 -19.92 5.76 5.56
C PRO A 481 -20.06 4.46 4.77
N GLY A 482 -21.29 4.00 4.60
CA GLY A 482 -21.59 2.74 3.90
C GLY A 482 -21.62 1.48 4.76
N CYS A 483 -21.16 1.54 6.02
CA CYS A 483 -21.21 0.46 7.01
C CYS A 483 -22.54 0.47 7.76
N ASP A 484 -23.22 -0.68 7.80
CA ASP A 484 -24.50 -0.84 8.49
C ASP A 484 -24.43 -2.08 9.39
N PRO A 485 -24.37 -1.93 10.73
CA PRO A 485 -24.24 -3.06 11.64
C PRO A 485 -25.46 -3.99 11.63
N ALA A 486 -26.58 -3.57 11.03
CA ALA A 486 -27.75 -4.43 10.80
C ALA A 486 -27.64 -5.25 9.51
N LYS A 487 -26.70 -4.94 8.60
CA LYS A 487 -26.36 -5.84 7.49
C LYS A 487 -25.56 -7.02 8.03
N LEU A 488 -25.86 -8.19 7.48
CA LEU A 488 -25.18 -9.42 7.89
C LEU A 488 -23.70 -9.40 7.48
N SER A 489 -23.40 -8.87 6.30
CA SER A 489 -22.05 -8.90 5.71
C SER A 489 -21.91 -8.03 4.46
N THR A 490 -20.66 -7.92 4.00
CA THR A 490 -20.27 -7.53 2.66
C THR A 490 -20.08 -8.74 1.71
N SER A 491 -19.42 -8.57 0.55
CA SER A 491 -19.22 -9.59 -0.50
C SER A 491 -20.45 -9.91 -1.36
N HIS A 492 -20.98 -8.88 -2.01
CA HIS A 492 -22.15 -8.98 -2.89
C HIS A 492 -21.85 -8.67 -4.34
N ARG A 493 -22.60 -9.28 -5.25
CA ARG A 493 -22.63 -8.92 -6.68
C ARG A 493 -21.28 -9.01 -7.41
N ASN A 494 -20.37 -9.85 -6.91
CA ASN A 494 -19.10 -10.09 -7.60
C ASN A 494 -19.28 -11.04 -8.78
N ALA A 495 -18.61 -10.77 -9.89
CA ALA A 495 -18.72 -11.54 -11.12
C ALA A 495 -17.37 -12.13 -11.51
N PHE A 496 -17.31 -13.45 -11.70
CA PHE A 496 -16.14 -14.15 -12.21
C PHE A 496 -16.48 -14.83 -13.53
N HIS A 497 -15.95 -14.35 -14.66
CA HIS A 497 -16.29 -14.95 -15.95
C HIS A 497 -15.23 -14.89 -17.03
N GLY A 498 -15.26 -15.84 -17.98
CA GLY A 498 -14.27 -15.87 -19.08
C GLY A 498 -12.84 -16.18 -18.63
N ASN A 499 -12.62 -16.47 -17.34
CA ASN A 499 -11.29 -16.75 -16.82
C ASN A 499 -10.82 -18.14 -17.24
N THR A 500 -9.52 -18.28 -17.50
CA THR A 500 -8.90 -19.57 -17.75
C THR A 500 -8.20 -20.08 -16.49
N MET A 501 -8.58 -21.27 -16.06
CA MET A 501 -8.11 -21.91 -14.83
C MET A 501 -7.29 -23.15 -15.16
N THR A 502 -6.00 -23.19 -14.80
CA THR A 502 -5.11 -24.30 -15.19
C THR A 502 -4.07 -24.66 -14.12
N GLY A 503 -4.06 -25.92 -13.67
CA GLY A 503 -3.01 -26.40 -12.76
C GLY A 503 -2.99 -25.73 -11.38
N ASN A 504 -4.09 -25.09 -10.96
CA ASN A 504 -4.25 -24.63 -9.58
C ASN A 504 -4.66 -25.80 -8.66
N GLY A 505 -4.56 -25.60 -7.35
CA GLY A 505 -5.09 -26.56 -6.36
C GLY A 505 -6.62 -26.67 -6.44
N VAL A 506 -7.31 -25.60 -6.00
CA VAL A 506 -8.74 -25.39 -6.23
C VAL A 506 -8.93 -24.12 -7.07
N ASP A 507 -9.62 -24.18 -8.20
CA ASP A 507 -9.70 -23.03 -9.10
C ASP A 507 -10.53 -21.87 -8.51
N PHE A 508 -11.69 -22.18 -7.92
CA PHE A 508 -12.51 -21.20 -7.21
C PHE A 508 -12.88 -21.67 -5.82
N TRP A 509 -12.67 -20.81 -4.84
CA TRP A 509 -13.04 -21.04 -3.46
C TRP A 509 -13.96 -19.91 -2.99
N TRP A 510 -15.11 -20.26 -2.41
CA TRP A 510 -16.09 -19.31 -1.91
C TRP A 510 -16.64 -19.80 -0.58
N ASP A 511 -16.65 -18.94 0.44
CA ASP A 511 -17.26 -19.26 1.74
C ASP A 511 -18.78 -19.46 1.66
N ALA A 512 -19.41 -18.98 0.59
CA ALA A 512 -20.85 -19.03 0.38
C ALA A 512 -21.65 -18.42 1.53
N PHE A 513 -21.09 -17.42 2.23
CA PHE A 513 -21.62 -16.91 3.50
C PHE A 513 -23.16 -16.68 3.45
N PRO A 514 -23.92 -17.12 4.47
CA PRO A 514 -25.36 -16.99 4.49
C PRO A 514 -25.83 -15.58 4.14
N ALA A 515 -26.84 -15.47 3.27
CA ALA A 515 -27.42 -14.19 2.82
C ALA A 515 -26.53 -13.30 1.93
N ASN A 516 -25.29 -13.69 1.60
CA ASN A 516 -24.60 -13.12 0.44
C ASN A 516 -25.45 -13.35 -0.82
N THR A 517 -25.45 -12.38 -1.73
CA THR A 517 -26.27 -12.44 -2.94
C THR A 517 -25.56 -11.86 -4.14
N GLY A 518 -25.89 -12.36 -5.33
CA GLY A 518 -25.41 -11.79 -6.58
C GLY A 518 -23.99 -12.20 -6.99
N ASN A 519 -23.29 -13.02 -6.21
CA ASN A 519 -21.97 -13.51 -6.62
C ASN A 519 -22.15 -14.57 -7.70
N CYS A 520 -21.53 -14.41 -8.87
CA CYS A 520 -21.84 -15.22 -10.06
C CYS A 520 -20.59 -15.70 -10.79
N TRP A 521 -20.62 -16.94 -11.28
CA TRP A 521 -19.51 -17.61 -11.98
C TRP A 521 -19.97 -18.25 -13.28
N TRP A 522 -19.49 -17.77 -14.44
CA TRP A 522 -19.88 -18.34 -15.73
C TRP A 522 -18.75 -18.31 -16.75
N ASN A 523 -18.80 -19.17 -17.77
CA ASN A 523 -17.83 -19.19 -18.87
C ASN A 523 -16.34 -19.29 -18.44
N ASN A 524 -16.03 -19.84 -17.26
CA ASN A 524 -14.64 -20.01 -16.77
C ASN A 524 -13.99 -21.35 -17.21
N GLY A 525 -14.56 -21.99 -18.25
CA GLY A 525 -14.18 -23.35 -18.65
C GLY A 525 -14.48 -24.41 -17.58
N LYS A 526 -13.76 -25.53 -17.64
CA LYS A 526 -13.82 -26.58 -16.62
C LYS A 526 -12.94 -26.19 -15.45
N ALA A 527 -13.55 -25.89 -14.30
CA ALA A 527 -12.87 -25.45 -13.09
C ALA A 527 -13.22 -26.35 -11.90
N THR A 528 -12.27 -26.58 -10.99
CA THR A 528 -12.54 -27.18 -9.68
C THR A 528 -13.02 -26.12 -8.70
N THR A 529 -14.04 -26.43 -7.90
CA THR A 529 -14.66 -25.42 -7.03
C THR A 529 -14.91 -25.95 -5.63
N ALA A 530 -14.83 -25.06 -4.64
CA ALA A 530 -15.27 -25.28 -3.28
C ALA A 530 -16.15 -24.09 -2.88
N PRO A 531 -17.48 -24.24 -2.77
CA PRO A 531 -18.26 -25.47 -2.86
C PRO A 531 -18.26 -26.10 -4.28
N ALA A 532 -18.66 -27.37 -4.38
CA ALA A 532 -18.65 -28.14 -5.64
C ALA A 532 -19.54 -27.54 -6.76
N PHE A 533 -20.47 -26.65 -6.40
CA PHE A 533 -21.33 -25.94 -7.33
C PHE A 533 -21.26 -24.44 -7.05
N LEU A 534 -20.93 -23.65 -8.07
CA LEU A 534 -21.00 -22.19 -8.02
C LEU A 534 -22.18 -21.68 -8.86
N PRO A 535 -22.90 -20.65 -8.41
CA PRO A 535 -24.05 -20.11 -9.13
C PRO A 535 -23.63 -19.39 -10.41
N ASN A 536 -24.16 -19.83 -11.56
CA ASN A 536 -23.92 -19.19 -12.86
C ASN A 536 -24.76 -17.93 -13.10
N CYS A 537 -25.91 -17.80 -12.43
CA CYS A 537 -26.83 -16.66 -12.54
C CYS A 537 -27.35 -16.37 -13.96
N ALA A 538 -27.58 -17.41 -14.77
CA ALA A 538 -27.98 -17.27 -16.18
C ALA A 538 -27.01 -16.36 -16.97
N ASP A 539 -25.73 -16.72 -16.91
CA ASP A 539 -24.60 -15.98 -17.48
C ASP A 539 -24.55 -14.53 -16.98
N GLY A 540 -24.72 -14.38 -15.66
CA GLY A 540 -24.72 -13.08 -14.97
C GLY A 540 -25.99 -12.23 -15.16
N ARG A 541 -27.01 -12.70 -15.90
CA ARG A 541 -28.24 -11.91 -16.17
C ARG A 541 -29.22 -11.86 -14.99
N LEU A 542 -29.16 -12.84 -14.09
CA LEU A 542 -30.07 -12.98 -12.95
C LEU A 542 -29.29 -13.04 -11.64
N LEU A 543 -28.68 -11.93 -11.23
CA LEU A 543 -27.86 -11.85 -10.01
C LEU A 543 -28.60 -12.36 -8.77
N TRP A 544 -29.90 -12.09 -8.65
CA TRP A 544 -30.72 -12.52 -7.51
C TRP A 544 -30.87 -14.05 -7.38
N ALA A 545 -30.53 -14.83 -8.42
CA ALA A 545 -30.53 -16.29 -8.35
C ALA A 545 -29.32 -16.86 -7.59
N SER A 546 -28.31 -16.04 -7.28
CA SER A 546 -27.20 -16.41 -6.40
C SER A 546 -27.50 -16.00 -4.97
N VAL A 547 -27.57 -16.98 -4.07
CA VAL A 547 -27.74 -16.81 -2.63
C VAL A 547 -26.74 -17.72 -1.92
N GLY A 548 -25.93 -17.16 -1.03
CA GLY A 548 -25.05 -17.91 -0.14
C GLY A 548 -25.85 -18.63 0.95
N LEU A 549 -25.58 -19.92 1.13
CA LEU A 549 -26.23 -20.80 2.11
C LEU A 549 -25.25 -21.31 3.18
N GLY A 550 -24.00 -20.87 3.12
CA GLY A 550 -22.87 -21.31 3.90
C GLY A 550 -22.16 -22.54 3.33
N ASP A 551 -20.85 -22.61 3.56
CA ASP A 551 -20.05 -23.83 3.39
C ASP A 551 -19.22 -24.06 4.67
N ILE A 552 -19.61 -25.08 5.44
CA ILE A 552 -19.07 -25.32 6.78
C ILE A 552 -17.54 -25.50 6.75
N ALA A 553 -17.00 -26.16 5.74
CA ALA A 553 -15.56 -26.41 5.66
C ALA A 553 -14.80 -25.12 5.36
N ASN A 554 -15.31 -24.33 4.42
CA ASN A 554 -14.71 -23.07 4.01
C ASN A 554 -14.81 -22.02 5.13
N GLU A 555 -15.97 -21.89 5.77
CA GLU A 555 -16.16 -21.01 6.92
C GLU A 555 -15.31 -21.44 8.13
N ALA A 556 -15.17 -22.75 8.37
CA ALA A 556 -14.29 -23.25 9.43
C ALA A 556 -12.82 -22.89 9.17
N GLU A 557 -12.35 -22.93 7.91
CA GLU A 557 -11.01 -22.45 7.58
C GLU A 557 -10.84 -20.97 7.90
N LEU A 558 -11.80 -20.12 7.50
CA LEU A 558 -11.77 -18.70 7.83
C LEU A 558 -11.74 -18.49 9.34
N LEU A 559 -12.61 -19.18 10.09
CA LEU A 559 -12.66 -19.08 11.54
C LEU A 559 -11.34 -19.50 12.18
N VAL A 560 -10.74 -20.60 11.75
CA VAL A 560 -9.43 -21.07 12.23
C VAL A 560 -8.35 -20.04 11.91
N CYS A 561 -8.31 -19.54 10.68
CA CYS A 561 -7.32 -18.56 10.29
C CYS A 561 -7.49 -17.23 11.00
N MET A 562 -8.71 -16.78 11.25
CA MET A 562 -8.96 -15.50 11.92
C MET A 562 -8.77 -15.59 13.44
N SER A 563 -8.98 -16.76 14.04
CA SER A 563 -8.79 -16.97 15.48
C SER A 563 -7.34 -17.25 15.89
N ASP A 564 -6.52 -17.82 14.99
CA ASP A 564 -5.10 -18.12 15.24
C ASP A 564 -4.24 -17.84 13.99
N LEU A 565 -4.19 -16.56 13.61
CA LEU A 565 -3.55 -16.06 12.40
C LEU A 565 -2.02 -15.99 12.54
N LYS A 566 -1.38 -17.16 12.59
CA LYS A 566 0.06 -17.24 12.86
C LYS A 566 0.78 -18.37 12.09
N PRO A 567 2.01 -18.16 11.57
CA PRO A 567 2.84 -19.20 10.97
C PRO A 567 3.05 -20.41 11.90
N GLY A 568 2.96 -21.63 11.38
CA GLY A 568 3.06 -22.84 12.21
C GLY A 568 1.85 -23.10 13.12
N GLY A 569 0.86 -22.20 13.15
CA GLY A 569 -0.44 -22.40 13.77
C GLY A 569 -1.37 -23.35 12.98
N PRO A 570 -2.64 -23.48 13.42
CA PRO A 570 -3.63 -24.31 12.75
C PRO A 570 -4.11 -23.70 11.43
N CYS A 571 -3.94 -22.38 11.23
CA CYS A 571 -4.28 -21.70 9.98
C CYS A 571 -3.45 -22.26 8.80
N PRO A 572 -4.08 -22.84 7.77
CA PRO A 572 -3.34 -23.42 6.66
C PRO A 572 -2.64 -22.39 5.76
N TRP A 573 -2.99 -21.10 5.86
CA TRP A 573 -2.52 -20.03 4.95
C TRP A 573 -1.00 -19.86 4.90
N PHE A 574 -0.29 -20.08 6.00
CA PHE A 574 1.16 -19.90 6.09
C PHE A 574 1.97 -21.11 5.62
N LYS A 575 1.31 -22.26 5.42
CA LYS A 575 1.99 -23.48 4.99
C LYS A 575 2.13 -23.47 3.48
N SER A 576 3.30 -23.86 2.99
CA SER A 576 3.49 -24.09 1.56
C SER A 576 2.50 -25.17 1.10
N PRO A 577 1.61 -24.88 0.16
CA PRO A 577 0.65 -25.86 -0.35
C PRO A 577 1.37 -26.97 -1.12
N ALA A 578 0.74 -28.14 -1.20
CA ALA A 578 1.24 -29.21 -2.04
C ALA A 578 1.08 -28.85 -3.53
N ARG A 579 2.08 -29.20 -4.33
CA ARG A 579 2.02 -29.03 -5.78
C ARG A 579 0.94 -29.95 -6.39
N PRO A 580 0.00 -29.43 -7.20
CA PRO A 580 -0.98 -30.26 -7.90
C PRO A 580 -0.32 -31.21 -8.90
N ALA A 581 -0.85 -32.43 -9.06
CA ALA A 581 -0.28 -33.46 -9.94
C ALA A 581 -0.24 -33.04 -11.43
N ASN A 582 -1.11 -32.12 -11.84
CA ASN A 582 -1.20 -31.60 -13.21
C ASN A 582 -0.47 -30.26 -13.40
N SER A 583 0.32 -29.81 -12.41
CA SER A 583 1.14 -28.60 -12.53
C SER A 583 2.30 -28.85 -13.49
N THR A 584 2.46 -27.99 -14.50
CA THR A 584 3.54 -28.07 -15.50
C THR A 584 4.79 -27.26 -15.13
N ALA A 585 4.79 -26.54 -14.00
CA ALA A 585 5.88 -25.62 -13.63
C ALA A 585 7.09 -26.34 -13.02
N ALA A 586 8.28 -25.72 -13.08
CA ALA A 586 9.41 -26.19 -12.27
C ALA A 586 9.09 -25.98 -10.78
N ALA A 587 9.69 -26.79 -9.89
CA ALA A 587 9.65 -26.49 -8.46
C ALA A 587 10.16 -25.05 -8.21
N PRO A 588 9.68 -24.34 -7.16
CA PRO A 588 10.12 -22.99 -6.85
C PRO A 588 11.65 -22.92 -6.84
N ARG A 589 12.20 -21.84 -7.39
CA ARG A 589 13.65 -21.63 -7.39
C ARG A 589 14.13 -21.72 -5.93
N PRO A 590 15.18 -22.51 -5.63
CA PRO A 590 15.85 -22.40 -4.35
C PRO A 590 16.26 -20.94 -4.17
N VAL A 591 15.97 -20.38 -2.99
CA VAL A 591 16.51 -19.08 -2.58
C VAL A 591 18.02 -19.15 -2.80
N ALA A 592 18.59 -18.19 -3.53
CA ALA A 592 20.04 -18.12 -3.70
C ALA A 592 20.63 -17.81 -2.32
N GLY A 593 21.07 -18.86 -1.63
CA GLY A 593 21.55 -18.80 -0.25
C GLY A 593 22.78 -17.91 -0.10
N GLY A 594 22.57 -16.69 0.36
CA GLY A 594 23.48 -16.09 1.31
C GLY A 594 23.10 -16.61 2.70
N LYS A 595 24.04 -17.27 3.40
CA LYS A 595 23.89 -17.43 4.85
C LYS A 595 23.97 -16.02 5.45
N ASP A 596 22.83 -15.46 5.81
CA ASP A 596 22.79 -14.25 6.64
C ASP A 596 23.17 -14.68 8.07
N ASP A 597 24.47 -14.60 8.39
CA ASP A 597 25.00 -14.77 9.75
C ASP A 597 24.79 -13.50 10.61
N HIS A 598 23.86 -12.61 10.23
CA HIS A 598 23.54 -11.39 10.95
C HIS A 598 22.09 -11.43 11.44
N PRO A 599 21.83 -11.20 12.75
CA PRO A 599 20.49 -10.91 13.22
C PRO A 599 20.01 -9.71 12.40
N HIS A 600 18.97 -9.91 11.58
CA HIS A 600 18.29 -8.85 10.86
C HIS A 600 18.08 -7.70 11.84
N ASP A 601 18.52 -6.49 11.47
CA ASP A 601 18.53 -5.35 12.39
C ASP A 601 17.10 -4.99 12.80
N HIS A 602 16.66 -5.58 13.90
CA HIS A 602 15.34 -5.47 14.48
C HIS A 602 15.25 -4.17 15.27
N GLY A 603 15.28 -3.02 14.59
CA GLY A 603 15.05 -1.72 15.24
C GLY A 603 15.79 -1.58 16.59
N LYS A 604 17.09 -1.90 16.62
CA LYS A 604 17.88 -1.83 17.86
C LYS A 604 17.85 -0.40 18.39
N GLY A 605 17.05 -0.17 19.44
CA GLY A 605 17.14 1.04 20.26
C GLY A 605 15.82 1.71 20.60
N LEU A 606 14.67 1.28 20.06
CA LEU A 606 13.40 1.93 20.40
C LEU A 606 12.90 1.42 21.76
N ARG A 607 12.93 2.31 22.76
CA ARG A 607 12.15 2.12 23.98
C ARG A 607 10.69 1.99 23.55
N ILE A 608 10.05 0.86 23.87
CA ILE A 608 8.63 0.60 23.55
C ILE A 608 7.69 1.70 24.05
N ASP A 609 8.11 2.43 25.07
CA ASP A 609 7.38 3.57 25.60
C ASP A 609 7.29 4.74 24.59
N ASP A 610 8.31 4.90 23.74
CA ASP A 610 8.45 5.91 22.67
C ASP A 610 8.23 5.31 21.26
N ALA A 611 8.21 3.98 21.11
CA ALA A 611 8.14 3.29 19.82
C ALA A 611 6.78 3.46 19.15
N LEU A 612 6.81 3.73 17.86
CA LEU A 612 5.68 4.15 17.07
C LEU A 612 4.77 2.96 16.70
N LEU A 613 3.43 3.09 16.70
CA LEU A 613 2.54 1.92 16.52
C LEU A 613 2.80 1.10 15.24
N ALA A 614 3.18 1.74 14.14
CA ALA A 614 3.55 1.05 12.89
C ALA A 614 4.98 0.53 12.86
N GLU A 615 5.86 0.93 13.77
CA GLU A 615 7.17 0.31 13.97
C GLU A 615 7.12 -0.88 14.92
N VAL A 616 6.13 -0.91 15.80
CA VAL A 616 6.00 -1.95 16.82
C VAL A 616 5.62 -3.27 16.14
N THR A 617 6.49 -4.23 16.33
CA THR A 617 6.37 -5.57 15.77
C THR A 617 6.16 -6.60 16.87
N CYS A 618 5.95 -7.86 16.48
CA CYS A 618 5.96 -8.97 17.42
C CYS A 618 7.31 -9.12 18.15
N HIS A 619 8.44 -8.76 17.55
CA HIS A 619 9.71 -8.73 18.26
C HIS A 619 9.66 -7.73 19.43
N SER A 620 9.20 -6.50 19.16
CA SER A 620 8.96 -5.49 20.19
C SER A 620 8.03 -6.03 21.29
N TRP A 621 6.94 -6.71 20.93
CA TRP A 621 6.03 -7.33 21.91
C TRP A 621 6.73 -8.34 22.83
N THR A 622 7.60 -9.18 22.27
CA THR A 622 8.33 -10.19 23.07
C THR A 622 9.31 -9.57 24.06
N GLU A 623 9.97 -8.48 23.68
CA GLU A 623 10.90 -7.75 24.55
C GLU A 623 10.20 -6.86 25.58
N ALA A 624 8.95 -6.46 25.30
CA ALA A 624 8.15 -5.63 26.18
C ALA A 624 7.87 -6.30 27.54
N ASN A 625 8.03 -5.54 28.62
CA ASN A 625 7.51 -5.92 29.92
C ASN A 625 5.98 -5.74 29.99
N THR A 626 5.35 -6.21 31.08
CA THR A 626 3.89 -6.19 31.24
C THR A 626 3.27 -4.79 31.14
N ASP A 627 3.93 -3.75 31.66
CA ASP A 627 3.42 -2.38 31.63
C ASP A 627 3.55 -1.77 30.24
N GLN A 628 4.66 -2.03 29.55
CA GLN A 628 4.88 -1.67 28.15
C GLN A 628 3.85 -2.31 27.22
N ARG A 629 3.58 -3.62 27.40
CA ARG A 629 2.51 -4.33 26.67
C ARG A 629 1.14 -3.71 26.92
N ARG A 630 0.82 -3.38 28.18
CA ARG A 630 -0.42 -2.70 28.52
C ARG A 630 -0.53 -1.34 27.83
N ASN A 631 0.54 -0.55 27.84
CA ASN A 631 0.59 0.76 27.18
C ASN A 631 0.38 0.64 25.66
N LEU A 632 1.11 -0.25 24.99
CA LEU A 632 0.94 -0.56 23.56
C LEU A 632 -0.50 -0.93 23.21
N MET A 633 -1.11 -1.77 24.05
CA MET A 633 -2.49 -2.18 23.86
C MET A 633 -3.48 -1.04 24.06
N THR A 634 -3.29 -0.21 25.08
CA THR A 634 -4.09 1.02 25.26
C THR A 634 -3.93 1.93 24.05
N LYS A 635 -2.71 2.10 23.51
CA LYS A 635 -2.45 2.87 22.28
C LYS A 635 -3.20 2.28 21.08
N MET A 636 -3.11 0.96 20.84
CA MET A 636 -3.87 0.28 19.78
C MET A 636 -5.39 0.39 19.98
N GLN A 637 -5.89 0.32 21.21
CA GLN A 637 -7.30 0.52 21.53
C GLN A 637 -7.75 1.96 21.30
N VAL A 638 -6.93 2.97 21.64
CA VAL A 638 -7.24 4.38 21.38
C VAL A 638 -7.25 4.66 19.88
N PHE A 639 -6.30 4.11 19.13
CA PHE A 639 -6.21 4.28 17.69
C PHE A 639 -7.36 3.56 16.95
N MET A 640 -7.52 2.25 17.16
CA MET A 640 -8.54 1.45 16.49
C MET A 640 -9.95 1.74 17.01
N GLY A 641 -10.05 2.05 18.29
CA GLY A 641 -11.26 2.57 18.93
C GLY A 641 -11.30 4.09 18.90
N GLY A 642 -10.56 4.74 18.00
CA GLY A 642 -10.62 6.17 17.77
C GLY A 642 -12.00 6.56 17.25
N GLN A 643 -12.31 7.86 17.28
CA GLN A 643 -13.58 8.31 16.74
C GLN A 643 -13.63 8.05 15.23
N ILE A 644 -14.53 7.18 14.79
CA ILE A 644 -14.82 6.99 13.37
C ILE A 644 -15.73 8.12 12.89
N ASP A 645 -16.02 8.16 11.60
CA ASP A 645 -16.57 9.27 10.83
C ASP A 645 -17.78 10.07 11.39
N GLN A 646 -18.40 9.64 12.50
CA GLN A 646 -19.46 10.34 13.23
C GLN A 646 -19.04 10.76 14.66
N PRO A 647 -19.49 11.94 15.16
CA PRO A 647 -19.33 12.34 16.56
C PRO A 647 -19.76 11.24 17.56
N GLY A 648 -18.79 10.74 18.32
CA GLY A 648 -18.99 9.70 19.35
C GLY A 648 -19.17 8.27 18.84
N ALA A 649 -18.81 7.96 17.60
CA ALA A 649 -18.71 6.60 17.06
C ALA A 649 -17.27 6.10 17.22
N ARG A 650 -17.02 4.84 17.59
CA ARG A 650 -15.64 4.33 17.81
C ARG A 650 -15.42 3.01 17.07
N GLY A 651 -14.24 2.82 16.49
CA GLY A 651 -13.93 1.59 15.77
C GLY A 651 -13.82 0.35 16.67
N ALA A 652 -13.84 -0.83 16.07
CA ALA A 652 -13.79 -2.09 16.80
C ALA A 652 -12.47 -2.24 17.58
N THR A 653 -12.55 -2.68 18.84
CA THR A 653 -11.39 -2.94 19.68
C THR A 653 -11.49 -4.29 20.37
N LEU A 654 -10.35 -4.88 20.69
CA LEU A 654 -10.27 -6.06 21.53
C LEU A 654 -10.21 -5.63 23.00
N THR A 655 -10.84 -6.39 23.89
CA THR A 655 -10.59 -6.20 25.33
C THR A 655 -9.11 -6.43 25.64
N LEU A 656 -8.59 -5.82 26.71
CA LEU A 656 -7.17 -5.93 27.05
C LEU A 656 -6.73 -7.40 27.17
N GLN A 657 -7.56 -8.23 27.82
CA GLN A 657 -7.28 -9.65 27.98
C GLN A 657 -7.26 -10.40 26.64
N LYS A 658 -8.19 -10.08 25.73
CA LYS A 658 -8.30 -10.76 24.43
C LYS A 658 -7.14 -10.40 23.52
N ALA A 659 -6.82 -9.11 23.39
CA ALA A 659 -5.67 -8.70 22.58
C ALA A 659 -4.33 -9.13 23.18
N THR A 660 -4.15 -9.16 24.52
CA THR A 660 -2.92 -9.72 25.11
C THR A 660 -2.75 -11.18 24.70
N ARG A 661 -3.82 -11.98 24.79
CA ARG A 661 -3.79 -13.39 24.39
C ARG A 661 -3.50 -13.57 22.90
N THR A 662 -4.16 -12.77 22.04
CA THR A 662 -3.94 -12.79 20.60
C THR A 662 -2.48 -12.47 20.27
N LEU A 663 -1.95 -11.36 20.79
CA LEU A 663 -0.60 -10.93 20.48
C LEU A 663 0.45 -11.84 21.13
N ASP A 664 0.27 -12.32 22.36
CA ASP A 664 1.15 -13.32 22.96
C ASP A 664 1.20 -14.61 22.12
N ASN A 665 0.06 -15.07 21.61
CA ASN A 665 0.01 -16.26 20.78
C ASN A 665 0.66 -16.04 19.41
N ALA A 666 0.41 -14.90 18.77
CA ALA A 666 0.98 -14.56 17.47
C ALA A 666 2.50 -14.35 17.56
N CYS A 667 2.96 -13.59 18.57
CA CYS A 667 4.34 -13.13 18.67
C CYS A 667 5.31 -14.11 19.32
N ARG A 668 4.85 -15.22 19.90
CA ARG A 668 5.72 -16.30 20.41
C ARG A 668 6.41 -17.12 19.32
N LEU A 669 6.04 -16.91 18.06
CA LEU A 669 6.60 -17.68 16.96
C LEU A 669 7.95 -17.13 16.49
N PRO A 670 8.92 -17.99 16.15
CA PRO A 670 10.22 -17.56 15.64
C PRO A 670 10.13 -16.63 14.41
N ALA A 671 9.16 -16.87 13.52
CA ALA A 671 8.98 -16.10 12.27
C ALA A 671 8.05 -14.88 12.43
N ALA A 672 7.35 -14.74 13.55
CA ALA A 672 6.38 -13.65 13.72
C ALA A 672 7.05 -12.32 14.04
N GLY A 673 8.32 -12.32 14.47
CA GLY A 673 9.09 -11.14 14.88
C GLY A 673 8.82 -9.87 14.06
N PRO A 674 8.77 -9.92 12.71
CA PRO A 674 8.54 -8.75 11.86
C PRO A 674 7.08 -8.30 11.69
N PHE A 675 6.10 -9.08 12.12
CA PHE A 675 4.68 -8.74 11.93
C PHE A 675 4.31 -7.49 12.72
N LYS A 676 3.66 -6.54 12.04
CA LYS A 676 3.19 -5.31 12.66
C LYS A 676 2.05 -5.61 13.62
N LEU A 677 2.19 -5.20 14.88
CA LEU A 677 1.20 -5.50 15.91
C LEU A 677 -0.15 -4.87 15.59
N TYR A 678 -0.15 -3.63 15.10
CA TYR A 678 -1.40 -2.94 14.78
C TYR A 678 -2.16 -3.62 13.63
N LYS A 679 -1.47 -4.20 12.64
CA LYS A 679 -2.10 -4.98 11.55
C LYS A 679 -2.70 -6.28 12.07
N LEU A 680 -1.97 -6.99 12.93
CA LEU A 680 -2.49 -8.20 13.61
C LEU A 680 -3.70 -7.87 14.48
N TYR A 681 -3.60 -6.82 15.27
CA TYR A 681 -4.67 -6.34 16.12
C TYR A 681 -5.89 -5.92 15.30
N ALA A 682 -5.74 -5.09 14.26
CA ALA A 682 -6.84 -4.62 13.41
C ALA A 682 -7.62 -5.80 12.83
N ARG A 683 -6.90 -6.76 12.25
CA ARG A 683 -7.48 -7.96 11.65
C ARG A 683 -8.21 -8.78 12.71
N THR A 684 -7.61 -9.06 13.85
CA THR A 684 -8.30 -9.84 14.90
C THR A 684 -9.47 -9.08 15.54
N ALA A 685 -9.34 -7.77 15.75
CA ALA A 685 -10.37 -6.90 16.29
C ALA A 685 -11.58 -6.86 15.37
N ALA A 686 -11.35 -6.85 14.06
CA ALA A 686 -12.42 -6.95 13.10
C ALA A 686 -13.18 -8.26 13.34
N PHE A 687 -12.54 -9.42 13.27
CA PHE A 687 -13.22 -10.72 13.24
C PHE A 687 -13.74 -11.30 14.56
N THR A 688 -13.70 -10.56 15.65
CA THR A 688 -14.13 -11.10 16.94
C THR A 688 -15.54 -10.65 17.28
N ALA A 689 -16.45 -11.62 17.43
CA ALA A 689 -17.74 -11.39 18.06
C ALA A 689 -17.50 -10.75 19.44
N GLN A 690 -17.99 -9.52 19.61
CA GLN A 690 -18.05 -8.86 20.90
C GLN A 690 -19.27 -9.41 21.64
N PRO A 691 -19.15 -9.70 22.94
CA PRO A 691 -20.24 -10.28 23.74
C PRO A 691 -21.47 -9.38 23.84
#